data_AF-A0A5C5FWH7-F1
#
_entry.id   AF-A0A5C5FWH7-F1
#
_cell.length_a   1.000
_cell.length_b   1.000
_cell.length_c   1.000
_cell.angle_alpha   90.00
_cell.angle_beta   90.00
_cell.angle_gamma   90.00
#
_symmetry.space_group_name_H-M   'P 1'
#
loop_
_entity.id
_entity.type
_entity.pdbx_description
1 polymer ?
#
loop_
_entity_poly.entity_id
_entity_poly.type
_entity_poly.pdbx_seq_one_letter_code
_entity_poly.pdbx_strand_id
1 'polypeptide(L)'
;MSAFAVQLDALLLDLRSLPSPSQSPRQAPVQHIQHAAIRLERAYAELKHAGTHAPATLFIRLRNRLDELAAALDDAHSASESPSWDKLAKDTRQVVTSVDDLLATSTSTAAPTPTSSHSRTPSADLPRRLPAQQPAPANASPAADLDAFLSTAAGKPPPTTANGASPLAAARARALSELHTLFQLSTSPSSVLLPGQSLRSIFRSSLPPPDAAVAAPSEPTSLEDRISSQLHRAYFDSFAATLSSSSSSSASTAEQHAAWTRLAQDLRDAVLPLVPSRLKTPGGSQPLRAHLEATLRASAASGGATAFDARAALKAVRECVDALGRLCAPARDDAVRSLADEIDRALAGPASDSSSALVDLVRRTLKVARGMERDVRRFRAGAVVHLASEAELRGVVREEAGARERALVEGWCGGADGVRRETRGWCARALGRAQSDSEGAGDAGASKEDVAAALVETLFSDKAVALPPFASSDSSAPHDDASSDPAPPPPPPPGNLLPAILLAPSATLFELQNRLQALTILACLLILSPSADPARLWALLESEVAPPTAPPPGANGEEAAPRDPVSEPSPTRIAHLADELLPRAGPSPPPAKADADADAEARRLRAAVERVLRYEDPVWRLLHGRLRDAVKGAVVGAVRGDAAQALTEGLEREQPAVPPQLRTGRTLRGKPAVAARATRGARDDEAQQAAARRRVVDLPPVKGFDAPLLRDELRRTVQDRVVGDVWGWVEEVWGEVLGWRGEEHGAGRECAAEA
;
A
#
# COMPACT_ATOMS: atom_id res chain seq x y z
N MET A 1 -14.59 42.87 21.27
CA MET A 1 -15.10 41.49 21.10
C MET A 1 -15.14 41.23 19.61
N SER A 2 -14.48 40.18 19.11
CA SER A 2 -14.44 39.90 17.66
C SER A 2 -15.85 39.62 17.13
N ALA A 3 -16.12 39.94 15.86
CA ALA A 3 -17.41 39.67 15.21
C ALA A 3 -17.83 38.19 15.36
N PHE A 4 -16.86 37.29 15.33
CA PHE A 4 -17.00 35.87 15.63
C PHE A 4 -17.64 35.58 17.01
N ALA A 5 -17.17 36.24 18.08
CA ALA A 5 -17.70 36.01 19.42
C ALA A 5 -19.19 36.43 19.52
N VAL A 6 -19.56 37.50 18.83
CA VAL A 6 -20.96 37.96 18.78
C VAL A 6 -21.86 36.98 18.03
N GLN A 7 -21.38 36.42 16.91
CA GLN A 7 -22.12 35.40 16.15
C GLN A 7 -22.29 34.11 16.94
N LEU A 8 -21.25 33.65 17.64
CA LEU A 8 -21.32 32.45 18.46
C LEU A 8 -22.21 32.65 19.70
N ASP A 9 -22.17 33.82 20.33
CA ASP A 9 -23.10 34.17 21.43
C ASP A 9 -24.56 34.16 20.94
N ALA A 10 -24.84 34.70 19.73
CA ALA A 10 -26.16 34.68 19.13
C ALA A 10 -26.64 33.24 18.82
N LEU A 11 -25.77 32.40 18.25
CA LEU A 11 -26.06 31.00 17.98
C LEU A 11 -26.39 30.24 19.27
N LEU A 12 -25.61 30.44 20.34
CA LEU A 12 -25.83 29.79 21.63
C LEU A 12 -27.15 30.26 22.29
N LEU A 13 -27.54 31.53 22.12
CA LEU A 13 -28.84 32.02 22.57
C LEU A 13 -30.00 31.36 21.81
N ASP A 14 -29.89 31.24 20.49
CA ASP A 14 -30.90 30.58 19.66
C ASP A 14 -31.02 29.09 20.03
N LEU A 15 -29.90 28.38 20.28
CA LEU A 15 -29.91 26.98 20.73
C LEU A 15 -30.55 26.80 22.12
N ARG A 16 -30.37 27.76 23.03
CA ARG A 16 -31.02 27.74 24.35
C ARG A 16 -32.51 28.01 24.31
N SER A 17 -33.00 28.67 23.25
CA SER A 17 -34.42 28.94 23.05
C SER A 17 -35.21 27.71 22.56
N LEU A 18 -34.52 26.64 22.20
CA LEU A 18 -35.17 25.39 21.79
C LEU A 18 -36.00 24.80 22.93
N PRO A 19 -37.22 24.30 22.65
CA PRO A 19 -38.08 23.72 23.67
C PRO A 19 -37.37 22.55 24.36
N SER A 20 -37.40 22.53 25.69
CA SER A 20 -36.82 21.44 26.47
C SER A 20 -37.49 20.12 26.09
N PRO A 21 -36.72 19.03 25.88
CA PRO A 21 -37.29 17.78 25.44
C PRO A 21 -38.23 17.24 26.53
N SER A 22 -39.51 17.13 26.20
CA SER A 22 -40.44 16.32 27.00
C SER A 22 -40.04 14.85 26.84
N GLN A 23 -40.33 13.99 27.82
CA GLN A 23 -39.83 12.59 27.89
C GLN A 23 -40.35 11.63 26.78
N SER A 24 -40.75 12.15 25.62
CA SER A 24 -41.20 11.35 24.49
C SER A 24 -40.02 10.76 23.70
N PRO A 25 -40.02 9.45 23.41
CA PRO A 25 -38.94 8.78 22.67
C PRO A 25 -38.76 9.28 21.23
N ARG A 26 -39.69 10.08 20.69
CA ARG A 26 -39.54 10.73 19.37
C ARG A 26 -38.57 11.92 19.35
N GLN A 27 -37.94 12.26 20.48
CA GLN A 27 -37.07 13.43 20.63
C GLN A 27 -35.57 13.13 20.69
N ALA A 28 -35.15 11.92 20.29
CA ALA A 28 -33.74 11.55 20.14
C ALA A 28 -32.87 12.62 19.40
N PRO A 29 -33.30 13.21 18.27
CA PRO A 29 -32.48 14.23 17.58
C PRO A 29 -32.34 15.52 18.40
N VAL A 30 -33.39 15.93 19.13
CA VAL A 30 -33.35 17.14 19.98
C VAL A 30 -32.39 16.95 21.15
N GLN A 31 -32.34 15.75 21.75
CA GLN A 31 -31.38 15.42 22.79
C GLN A 31 -29.93 15.46 22.27
N HIS A 32 -29.71 15.00 21.03
CA HIS A 32 -28.39 15.06 20.39
C HIS A 32 -27.93 16.51 20.20
N ILE A 33 -28.81 17.40 19.72
CA ILE A 33 -28.52 18.84 19.58
C ILE A 33 -28.19 19.47 20.93
N GLN A 34 -28.95 19.16 21.99
CA GLN A 34 -28.65 19.70 23.32
C GLN A 34 -27.30 19.23 23.86
N HIS A 35 -26.94 17.97 23.66
CA HIS A 35 -25.64 17.43 24.05
C HIS A 35 -24.49 18.07 23.25
N ALA A 36 -24.69 18.35 21.96
CA ALA A 36 -23.73 19.07 21.14
C ALA A 36 -23.59 20.54 21.60
N ALA A 37 -24.71 21.21 21.86
CA ALA A 37 -24.74 22.60 22.35
C ALA A 37 -24.00 22.76 23.69
N ILE A 38 -24.23 21.88 24.67
CA ILE A 38 -23.51 21.91 25.96
C ILE A 38 -22.00 21.75 25.77
N ARG A 39 -21.58 20.88 24.85
CA ARG A 39 -20.14 20.67 24.56
C ARG A 39 -19.53 21.86 23.83
N LEU A 40 -20.28 22.50 22.94
CA LEU A 40 -19.89 23.75 22.28
C LEU A 40 -19.75 24.89 23.31
N GLU A 41 -20.70 25.05 24.23
CA GLU A 41 -20.64 26.04 25.30
C GLU A 41 -19.40 25.87 26.19
N ARG A 42 -19.05 24.63 26.55
CA ARG A 42 -17.83 24.35 27.32
C ARG A 42 -16.56 24.73 26.56
N ALA A 43 -16.47 24.33 25.28
CA ALA A 43 -15.31 24.69 24.44
C ALA A 43 -15.19 26.21 24.25
N TYR A 44 -16.31 26.91 24.12
CA TYR A 44 -16.34 28.36 24.01
C TYR A 44 -15.99 29.06 25.33
N ALA A 45 -16.44 28.54 26.48
CA ALA A 45 -16.04 29.04 27.79
C ALA A 45 -14.52 28.88 28.04
N GLU A 46 -13.93 27.75 27.63
CA GLU A 46 -12.47 27.54 27.65
C GLU A 46 -11.74 28.57 26.79
N LEU A 47 -12.25 28.83 25.57
CA LEU A 47 -11.70 29.83 24.66
C LEU A 47 -11.77 31.24 25.27
N LYS A 48 -12.91 31.60 25.87
CA LYS A 48 -13.11 32.89 26.53
C LYS A 48 -12.19 33.07 27.74
N HIS A 49 -11.95 32.00 28.50
CA HIS A 49 -11.03 32.02 29.63
C HIS A 49 -9.57 32.21 29.20
N ALA A 50 -9.17 31.64 28.07
CA ALA A 50 -7.83 31.82 27.50
C ALA A 50 -7.59 33.23 26.92
N GLY A 51 -8.65 33.98 26.61
CA GLY A 51 -8.57 35.37 26.16
C GLY A 51 -7.88 35.53 24.81
N THR A 52 -7.15 36.65 24.62
CA THR A 52 -6.47 36.98 23.36
C THR A 52 -5.28 36.06 23.04
N HIS A 53 -4.83 35.26 24.00
CA HIS A 53 -3.71 34.33 23.87
C HIS A 53 -4.15 32.87 23.74
N ALA A 54 -5.39 32.64 23.30
CA ALA A 54 -5.90 31.29 23.11
C ALA A 54 -5.04 30.50 22.10
N PRO A 55 -4.52 29.31 22.47
CA PRO A 55 -3.76 28.48 21.54
C PRO A 55 -4.65 27.94 20.42
N ALA A 56 -4.07 27.72 19.24
CA ALA A 56 -4.78 27.21 18.05
C ALA A 56 -5.55 25.90 18.32
N THR A 57 -5.10 25.09 19.28
CA THR A 57 -5.77 23.86 19.70
C THR A 57 -7.18 24.09 20.26
N LEU A 58 -7.45 25.25 20.89
CA LEU A 58 -8.80 25.58 21.37
C LEU A 58 -9.74 25.96 20.22
N PHE A 59 -9.23 26.64 19.19
CA PHE A 59 -9.99 26.94 17.98
C PHE A 59 -10.31 25.66 17.19
N ILE A 60 -9.36 24.73 17.06
CA ILE A 60 -9.59 23.41 16.44
C ILE A 60 -10.64 22.62 17.24
N ARG A 61 -10.54 22.61 18.58
CA ARG A 61 -11.53 21.96 19.44
C ARG A 61 -12.92 22.56 19.25
N LEU A 62 -13.01 23.89 19.19
CA LEU A 62 -14.28 24.58 18.96
C LEU A 62 -14.86 24.25 17.59
N ARG A 63 -14.05 24.25 16.53
CA ARG A 63 -14.45 23.85 15.18
C ARG A 63 -15.06 22.45 15.18
N ASN A 64 -14.39 21.46 15.78
CA ASN A 64 -14.90 20.09 15.85
C ASN A 64 -16.26 19.99 16.58
N ARG A 65 -16.53 20.89 17.55
CA ARG A 65 -17.85 20.94 18.23
C ARG A 65 -18.92 21.63 17.40
N LEU A 66 -18.55 22.59 16.56
CA LEU A 66 -19.46 23.17 15.57
C LEU A 66 -19.81 22.16 14.48
N ASP A 67 -18.86 21.35 14.02
CA ASP A 67 -19.10 20.27 13.05
C ASP A 67 -20.03 19.20 13.63
N GLU A 68 -19.83 18.83 14.91
CA GLU A 68 -20.74 17.91 15.63
C GLU A 68 -22.15 18.50 15.76
N LEU A 69 -22.27 19.79 16.04
CA LEU A 69 -23.56 20.48 16.09
C LEU A 69 -24.23 20.54 14.70
N ALA A 70 -23.46 20.79 13.64
CA ALA A 70 -23.97 20.82 12.27
C ALA A 70 -24.56 19.46 11.87
N ALA A 71 -23.85 18.36 12.15
CA ALA A 71 -24.36 17.00 11.92
C ALA A 71 -25.65 16.73 12.71
N ALA A 72 -25.69 17.11 13.98
CA ALA A 72 -26.90 16.93 14.80
C ALA A 72 -28.10 17.76 14.30
N LEU A 73 -27.85 18.94 13.71
CA LEU A 73 -28.89 19.77 13.09
C LEU A 73 -29.39 19.18 11.77
N ASP A 74 -28.50 18.62 10.94
CA ASP A 74 -28.86 17.96 9.68
C ASP A 74 -29.69 16.68 9.96
N ASP A 75 -29.33 15.90 11.00
CA ASP A 75 -30.13 14.76 11.47
C ASP A 75 -31.54 15.19 11.93
N ALA A 76 -31.62 16.30 12.67
CA ALA A 76 -32.90 16.81 13.17
C ALA A 76 -33.78 17.40 12.06
N HIS A 77 -33.17 18.05 11.07
CA HIS A 77 -33.86 18.54 9.87
C HIS A 77 -34.46 17.38 9.08
N SER A 78 -33.70 16.29 8.92
CA SER A 78 -34.17 15.06 8.26
C SER A 78 -35.34 14.40 9.01
N ALA A 79 -35.42 14.59 10.32
CA ALA A 79 -36.49 14.05 11.16
C ALA A 79 -37.71 14.99 11.31
N SER A 80 -37.57 16.29 11.00
CA SER A 80 -38.61 17.30 11.23
C SER A 80 -38.44 18.53 10.32
N GLU A 81 -39.49 18.84 9.54
CA GLU A 81 -39.56 20.02 8.67
C GLU A 81 -39.84 21.33 9.46
N SER A 82 -39.01 21.66 10.45
CA SER A 82 -39.11 22.95 11.12
C SER A 82 -38.20 23.98 10.44
N PRO A 83 -38.72 25.16 10.02
CA PRO A 83 -37.91 26.19 9.37
C PRO A 83 -36.85 26.82 10.29
N SER A 84 -36.91 26.56 11.61
CA SER A 84 -35.89 26.97 12.56
C SER A 84 -34.58 26.20 12.42
N TRP A 85 -34.63 24.94 11.97
CA TRP A 85 -33.43 24.11 11.81
C TRP A 85 -32.54 24.61 10.68
N ASP A 86 -33.14 25.07 9.57
CA ASP A 86 -32.39 25.63 8.44
C ASP A 86 -31.62 26.89 8.82
N LYS A 87 -32.26 27.76 9.62
CA LYS A 87 -31.61 28.96 10.16
C LYS A 87 -30.43 28.58 11.04
N LEU A 88 -30.63 27.68 12.00
CA LEU A 88 -29.57 27.23 12.93
C LEU A 88 -28.41 26.53 12.20
N ALA A 89 -28.70 25.72 11.18
CA ALA A 89 -27.69 25.05 10.37
C ALA A 89 -26.87 26.08 9.57
N LYS A 90 -27.53 27.07 8.97
CA LYS A 90 -26.86 28.16 8.25
C LYS A 90 -25.98 29.01 9.18
N ASP A 91 -26.50 29.38 10.34
CA ASP A 91 -25.76 30.16 11.33
C ASP A 91 -24.56 29.37 11.87
N THR A 92 -24.72 28.06 12.11
CA THR A 92 -23.61 27.17 12.50
C THR A 92 -22.52 27.12 11.43
N ARG A 93 -22.88 26.94 10.15
CA ARG A 93 -21.92 26.93 9.03
C ARG A 93 -21.19 28.27 8.90
N GLN A 94 -21.87 29.40 9.13
CA GLN A 94 -21.25 30.72 9.11
C GLN A 94 -20.24 30.92 10.25
N VAL A 95 -20.49 30.36 11.43
CA VAL A 95 -19.53 30.37 12.53
C VAL A 95 -18.32 29.48 12.20
N VAL A 96 -18.54 28.30 11.58
CA VAL A 96 -17.44 27.42 11.12
C VAL A 96 -16.52 28.15 10.14
N THR A 97 -17.07 28.83 9.12
CA THR A 97 -16.25 29.60 8.17
C THR A 97 -15.45 30.70 8.87
N SER A 98 -16.05 31.36 9.87
CA SER A 98 -15.36 32.40 10.65
C SER A 98 -14.22 31.84 11.50
N VAL A 99 -14.34 30.61 12.02
CA VAL A 99 -13.26 29.93 12.76
C VAL A 99 -12.12 29.54 11.80
N ASP A 100 -12.45 29.06 10.61
CA ASP A 100 -11.46 28.69 9.60
C ASP A 100 -10.66 29.92 9.11
N ASP A 101 -11.32 31.07 8.92
CA ASP A 101 -10.66 32.34 8.58
C ASP A 101 -9.68 32.80 9.69
N LEU A 102 -10.07 32.63 10.97
CA LEU A 102 -9.20 32.94 12.11
C LEU A 102 -7.99 31.99 12.19
N LEU A 103 -8.18 30.71 11.91
CA LEU A 103 -7.09 29.72 11.86
C LEU A 103 -6.13 30.00 10.69
N ALA A 104 -6.65 30.36 9.52
CA ALA A 104 -5.85 30.75 8.35
C ALA A 104 -5.04 32.03 8.62
N THR A 105 -5.66 33.03 9.25
CA THR A 105 -4.97 34.29 9.60
C THR A 105 -3.87 34.04 10.64
N SER A 106 -4.14 33.20 11.64
CA SER A 106 -3.18 32.84 12.70
C SER A 106 -1.96 32.07 12.17
N THR A 107 -2.13 31.26 11.13
CA THR A 107 -1.03 30.52 10.49
C THR A 107 -0.22 31.40 9.53
N SER A 108 -0.83 32.38 8.87
CA SER A 108 -0.16 33.32 7.96
C SER A 108 0.72 34.34 8.69
N THR A 109 0.33 34.78 9.89
CA THR A 109 1.04 35.84 10.64
C THR A 109 2.35 35.35 11.29
N ALA A 110 2.62 34.03 11.25
CA ALA A 110 3.83 33.43 11.80
C ALA A 110 5.04 33.40 10.82
N ALA A 111 4.89 33.93 9.60
CA ALA A 111 6.01 34.06 8.66
C ALA A 111 6.85 35.32 9.01
N PRO A 112 8.14 35.18 9.36
CA PRO A 112 8.98 36.33 9.68
C PRO A 112 9.26 37.14 8.41
N THR A 113 8.83 38.40 8.40
CA THR A 113 9.21 39.38 7.39
C THR A 113 10.71 39.71 7.50
N PRO A 114 11.49 39.64 6.41
CA PRO A 114 12.90 40.01 6.44
C PRO A 114 13.03 41.54 6.39
N THR A 115 13.36 42.16 7.53
CA THR A 115 13.73 43.58 7.55
C THR A 115 15.20 43.76 7.22
N SER A 116 15.40 44.58 6.20
CA SER A 116 16.65 45.12 5.69
C SER A 116 17.22 46.21 6.62
N SER A 117 18.54 46.15 6.89
CA SER A 117 19.51 47.29 6.91
C SER A 117 20.53 47.25 8.07
N HIS A 118 21.81 47.09 7.68
CA HIS A 118 23.08 47.61 8.24
C HIS A 118 23.54 47.33 9.69
N SER A 119 24.66 46.61 9.83
CA SER A 119 26.02 47.17 10.13
C SER A 119 26.94 46.22 10.91
N ARG A 120 28.08 45.89 10.29
CA ARG A 120 29.43 45.53 10.76
C ARG A 120 29.70 45.37 12.28
N THR A 121 30.18 44.19 12.71
CA THR A 121 31.56 43.87 13.22
C THR A 121 31.58 42.49 13.94
N PRO A 122 32.76 41.86 14.14
CA PRO A 122 32.92 40.40 14.16
C PRO A 122 33.09 39.80 15.56
N SER A 123 33.02 38.46 15.59
CA SER A 123 33.37 37.54 16.69
C SER A 123 32.22 37.12 17.60
N ALA A 124 31.81 35.86 17.47
CA ALA A 124 31.94 34.85 18.52
C ALA A 124 31.30 33.54 18.07
N ASP A 125 32.07 32.45 18.22
CA ASP A 125 31.64 31.06 18.15
C ASP A 125 30.31 30.81 18.86
N LEU A 126 29.32 30.30 18.13
CA LEU A 126 28.23 29.49 18.70
C LEU A 126 27.82 28.41 17.68
N PRO A 127 27.75 27.12 18.08
CA PRO A 127 27.33 26.05 17.19
C PRO A 127 25.81 26.14 16.94
N ARG A 128 25.43 26.22 15.66
CA ARG A 128 24.05 26.01 15.19
C ARG A 128 23.56 24.63 15.63
N ARG A 129 22.72 24.57 16.66
CA ARG A 129 21.83 23.42 16.88
C ARG A 129 20.75 23.45 15.81
N LEU A 130 20.81 22.49 14.89
CA LEU A 130 19.66 22.11 14.07
C LEU A 130 18.50 21.68 14.99
N PRO A 131 17.24 22.02 14.68
CA PRO A 131 16.11 21.44 15.40
C PRO A 131 16.14 19.93 15.20
N ALA A 132 16.23 19.20 16.31
CA ALA A 132 16.15 17.74 16.32
C ALA A 132 14.82 17.33 15.67
N GLN A 133 14.90 16.51 14.62
CA GLN A 133 13.73 15.79 14.12
C GLN A 133 13.11 15.01 15.29
N GLN A 134 11.81 15.22 15.51
CA GLN A 134 11.04 14.44 16.46
C GLN A 134 11.21 12.95 16.15
N PRO A 135 11.60 12.11 17.12
CA PRO A 135 11.68 10.67 16.90
C PRO A 135 10.28 10.14 16.60
N ALA A 136 10.15 9.49 15.44
CA ALA A 136 8.95 8.75 15.07
C ALA A 136 8.67 7.61 16.08
N PRO A 137 7.41 7.22 16.29
CA PRO A 137 7.05 6.23 17.30
C PRO A 137 7.67 4.85 17.02
N ALA A 138 8.24 4.23 18.07
CA ALA A 138 9.05 3.01 18.03
C ALA A 138 8.30 1.69 17.70
N ASN A 139 7.12 1.74 17.07
CA ASN A 139 6.20 0.60 16.87
C ASN A 139 5.89 0.31 15.39
N ALA A 140 6.83 0.52 14.47
CA ALA A 140 6.61 0.28 13.04
C ALA A 140 6.84 -1.20 12.65
N SER A 141 5.92 -1.76 11.85
CA SER A 141 6.13 -2.99 11.09
C SER A 141 7.02 -2.71 9.87
N PRO A 142 7.62 -3.70 9.19
CA PRO A 142 8.29 -3.47 7.91
C PRO A 142 7.38 -2.82 6.85
N ALA A 143 6.06 -3.03 6.93
CA ALA A 143 5.07 -2.31 6.13
C ALA A 143 4.96 -0.82 6.53
N ALA A 144 4.99 -0.50 7.83
CA ALA A 144 4.99 0.88 8.31
C ALA A 144 6.32 1.61 8.05
N ASP A 145 7.44 0.88 8.03
CA ASP A 145 8.75 1.37 7.60
C ASP A 145 8.76 1.70 6.11
N LEU A 146 8.14 0.82 5.32
CA LEU A 146 7.88 1.06 3.91
C LEU A 146 6.93 2.25 3.74
N ASP A 147 5.90 2.41 4.57
CA ASP A 147 5.02 3.60 4.57
C ASP A 147 5.77 4.89 4.89
N ALA A 148 6.70 4.85 5.85
CA ALA A 148 7.54 6.00 6.19
C ALA A 148 8.48 6.35 5.03
N PHE A 149 9.08 5.33 4.38
CA PHE A 149 9.86 5.53 3.17
C PHE A 149 9.00 6.08 2.04
N LEU A 150 7.84 5.49 1.77
CA LEU A 150 6.91 5.92 0.72
C LEU A 150 6.40 7.35 0.96
N SER A 151 6.12 7.71 2.22
CA SER A 151 5.75 9.07 2.61
C SER A 151 6.87 10.08 2.32
N THR A 152 8.12 9.63 2.34
CA THR A 152 9.31 10.45 2.02
C THR A 152 9.57 10.47 0.51
N ALA A 153 9.45 9.31 -0.15
CA ALA A 153 9.76 9.09 -1.55
C ALA A 153 8.67 9.65 -2.50
N ALA A 154 7.40 9.61 -2.09
CA ALA A 154 6.28 10.19 -2.83
C ALA A 154 6.32 11.73 -2.91
N GLY A 155 7.31 12.37 -2.27
CA GLY A 155 7.44 13.81 -2.19
C GLY A 155 6.38 14.43 -1.28
N LYS A 156 6.67 15.61 -0.73
CA LYS A 156 5.62 16.41 -0.08
C LYS A 156 4.60 16.74 -1.17
N PRO A 157 3.30 16.42 -1.00
CA PRO A 157 2.31 16.72 -2.03
C PRO A 157 2.42 18.20 -2.38
N PRO A 158 2.28 18.58 -3.67
CA PRO A 158 2.34 19.99 -4.07
C PRO A 158 1.41 20.78 -3.16
N PRO A 159 1.82 21.97 -2.66
CA PRO A 159 0.98 22.74 -1.75
C PRO A 159 -0.37 22.97 -2.44
N THR A 160 -1.39 22.25 -1.96
CA THR A 160 -2.78 22.38 -2.37
C THR A 160 -3.29 23.71 -1.85
N THR A 161 -2.89 24.79 -2.52
CA THR A 161 -3.33 26.15 -2.22
C THR A 161 -4.22 26.74 -3.32
N ALA A 162 -4.74 25.93 -4.27
CA ALA A 162 -5.53 26.50 -5.37
C ALA A 162 -6.77 25.72 -5.84
N ASN A 163 -6.84 24.39 -5.76
CA ASN A 163 -7.97 23.65 -6.33
C ASN A 163 -8.57 22.68 -5.30
N GLY A 164 -9.87 22.84 -5.00
CA GLY A 164 -10.66 22.08 -4.03
C GLY A 164 -10.85 20.60 -4.39
N ALA A 165 -9.76 19.85 -4.55
CA ALA A 165 -9.83 18.41 -4.63
C ALA A 165 -10.37 17.84 -3.32
N SER A 166 -11.43 17.04 -3.42
CA SER A 166 -12.00 16.31 -2.27
C SER A 166 -10.89 15.57 -1.51
N PRO A 167 -10.92 15.51 -0.16
CA PRO A 167 -9.95 14.74 0.63
C PRO A 167 -9.83 13.29 0.17
N LEU A 168 -10.91 12.72 -0.39
CA LEU A 168 -10.92 11.40 -1.00
C LEU A 168 -10.02 11.32 -2.24
N ALA A 169 -10.04 12.34 -3.11
CA ALA A 169 -9.20 12.39 -4.30
C ALA A 169 -7.71 12.51 -3.93
N ALA A 170 -7.38 13.28 -2.90
CA ALA A 170 -6.02 13.37 -2.38
C ALA A 170 -5.53 12.05 -1.78
N ALA A 171 -6.39 11.35 -1.02
CA ALA A 171 -6.06 10.03 -0.47
C ALA A 171 -5.84 8.99 -1.57
N ARG A 172 -6.68 8.98 -2.61
CA ARG A 172 -6.54 8.10 -3.78
C ARG A 172 -5.26 8.40 -4.57
N ALA A 173 -4.95 9.66 -4.81
CA ALA A 173 -3.71 10.05 -5.49
C ALA A 173 -2.46 9.57 -4.75
N ARG A 174 -2.46 9.63 -3.41
CA ARG A 174 -1.39 9.07 -2.57
C ARG A 174 -1.31 7.55 -2.71
N ALA A 175 -2.43 6.85 -2.57
CA ALA A 175 -2.46 5.40 -2.72
C ALA A 175 -1.93 4.95 -4.10
N LEU A 176 -2.27 5.65 -5.18
CA LEU A 176 -1.76 5.37 -6.52
C LEU A 176 -0.25 5.61 -6.65
N SER A 177 0.25 6.73 -6.09
CA SER A 177 1.68 7.04 -6.07
C SER A 177 2.48 5.99 -5.29
N GLU A 178 1.95 5.58 -4.14
CA GLU A 178 2.52 4.54 -3.29
C GLU A 178 2.58 3.20 -4.02
N LEU A 179 1.46 2.76 -4.61
CA LEU A 179 1.40 1.52 -5.38
C LEU A 179 2.38 1.53 -6.57
N HIS A 180 2.46 2.64 -7.29
CA HIS A 180 3.40 2.74 -8.40
C HIS A 180 4.86 2.67 -7.94
N THR A 181 5.20 3.37 -6.86
CA THR A 181 6.55 3.34 -6.26
C THR A 181 6.90 1.92 -5.79
N LEU A 182 5.96 1.25 -5.14
CA LEU A 182 6.11 -0.12 -4.69
C LEU A 182 6.30 -1.12 -5.83
N PHE A 183 5.49 -0.97 -6.89
CA PHE A 183 5.64 -1.74 -8.11
C PHE A 183 7.05 -1.56 -8.69
N GLN A 184 7.52 -0.32 -8.85
CA GLN A 184 8.87 -0.03 -9.36
C GLN A 184 9.98 -0.57 -8.44
N LEU A 185 9.84 -0.48 -7.11
CA LEU A 185 10.81 -1.06 -6.17
C LEU A 185 10.90 -2.59 -6.30
N SER A 186 9.79 -3.25 -6.64
CA SER A 186 9.73 -4.70 -6.78
C SER A 186 10.25 -5.22 -8.13
N THR A 187 10.03 -4.46 -9.21
CA THR A 187 10.39 -4.84 -10.59
C THR A 187 11.74 -4.28 -11.01
N SER A 188 11.95 -2.97 -10.76
CA SER A 188 13.11 -2.21 -11.22
C SER A 188 13.64 -1.28 -10.09
N PRO A 189 14.18 -1.81 -8.98
CA PRO A 189 14.62 -0.99 -7.85
C PRO A 189 15.63 0.09 -8.23
N SER A 190 16.47 -0.15 -9.25
CA SER A 190 17.44 0.83 -9.74
C SER A 190 16.83 2.09 -10.38
N SER A 191 15.54 2.09 -10.74
CA SER A 191 14.87 3.28 -11.27
C SER A 191 14.40 4.24 -10.18
N VAL A 192 14.12 3.71 -8.98
CA VAL A 192 13.62 4.49 -7.83
C VAL A 192 14.75 4.82 -6.86
N LEU A 193 15.65 3.85 -6.65
CA LEU A 193 16.73 3.98 -5.68
C LEU A 193 17.88 4.79 -6.27
N LEU A 194 18.45 5.67 -5.45
CA LEU A 194 19.67 6.37 -5.81
C LEU A 194 20.80 5.38 -6.10
N PRO A 195 21.71 5.67 -7.04
CA PRO A 195 22.88 4.83 -7.30
C PRO A 195 23.64 4.54 -6.00
N GLY A 196 23.82 3.26 -5.67
CA GLY A 196 24.48 2.80 -4.44
C GLY A 196 23.56 2.59 -3.23
N GLN A 197 22.29 3.02 -3.29
CA GLN A 197 21.28 2.60 -2.33
C GLN A 197 20.74 1.22 -2.71
N SER A 198 20.45 0.42 -1.69
CA SER A 198 19.79 -0.89 -1.84
C SER A 198 18.53 -0.92 -0.99
N LEU A 199 17.58 -1.82 -1.29
CA LEU A 199 16.42 -2.02 -0.43
C LEU A 199 16.84 -2.31 1.02
N ARG A 200 17.93 -3.06 1.21
CA ARG A 200 18.53 -3.30 2.52
C ARG A 200 18.92 -2.03 3.26
N SER A 201 19.48 -1.03 2.58
CA SER A 201 19.83 0.23 3.25
C SER A 201 18.60 1.00 3.69
N ILE A 202 17.51 0.97 2.90
CA ILE A 202 16.24 1.61 3.26
C ILE A 202 15.65 0.96 4.51
N PHE A 203 15.48 -0.38 4.47
CA PHE A 203 14.95 -1.09 5.63
C PHE A 203 15.86 -1.02 6.86
N ARG A 204 17.18 -0.82 6.69
CA ARG A 204 18.08 -0.55 7.83
C ARG A 204 17.89 0.84 8.40
N SER A 205 17.67 1.84 7.54
CA SER A 205 17.45 3.22 7.97
C SER A 205 16.08 3.42 8.63
N SER A 206 15.10 2.58 8.33
CA SER A 206 13.77 2.62 8.95
C SER A 206 13.76 1.96 10.33
N LEU A 207 14.63 0.97 10.57
CA LEU A 207 14.76 0.36 11.89
C LEU A 207 15.20 1.41 12.92
N PRO A 208 14.46 1.58 14.03
CA PRO A 208 14.87 2.49 15.07
C PRO A 208 16.25 2.07 15.60
N PRO A 209 17.20 3.01 15.75
CA PRO A 209 18.56 2.70 16.15
C PRO A 209 18.56 1.91 17.45
N PRO A 210 19.40 0.86 17.59
CA PRO A 210 19.37 -0.05 18.73
C PRO A 210 19.52 0.68 20.06
N ASP A 211 20.28 1.77 20.08
CA ASP A 211 20.54 2.59 21.28
C ASP A 211 19.34 3.42 21.74
N ALA A 212 18.40 3.76 20.85
CA ALA A 212 17.16 4.45 21.23
C ALA A 212 16.20 3.56 22.04
N ALA A 213 16.41 2.24 22.05
CA ALA A 213 15.60 1.31 22.84
C ALA A 213 16.20 0.99 24.21
N VAL A 214 17.47 1.34 24.45
CA VAL A 214 18.17 1.12 25.73
C VAL A 214 18.40 2.44 26.47
N ALA A 215 18.35 3.58 25.77
CA ALA A 215 18.27 4.89 26.39
C ALA A 215 17.08 4.90 27.37
N ALA A 216 17.41 5.26 28.63
CA ALA A 216 16.56 5.25 29.82
C ALA A 216 15.09 5.57 29.52
N PRO A 217 14.12 4.95 30.26
CA PRO A 217 12.69 5.14 30.05
C PRO A 217 12.42 6.63 29.90
N SER A 218 12.28 7.07 28.65
CA SER A 218 12.02 8.45 28.31
C SER A 218 10.77 8.81 29.11
N GLU A 219 10.87 9.85 29.94
CA GLU A 219 9.79 10.35 30.76
C GLU A 219 8.47 10.19 30.01
N PRO A 220 7.44 9.60 30.65
CA PRO A 220 6.26 9.06 29.99
C PRO A 220 5.70 10.11 29.03
N THR A 221 6.01 9.95 27.76
CA THR A 221 5.46 10.81 26.73
C THR A 221 3.98 10.53 26.71
N SER A 222 3.24 11.59 27.06
CA SER A 222 2.03 12.03 26.37
C SER A 222 0.82 11.11 26.54
N LEU A 223 -0.13 11.55 27.37
CA LEU A 223 -1.58 11.34 27.32
C LEU A 223 -2.12 9.93 26.94
N GLU A 224 -1.73 9.37 25.81
CA GLU A 224 -2.00 8.00 25.34
C GLU A 224 -1.73 6.94 26.40
N ASP A 225 -0.60 6.97 27.11
CA ASP A 225 -0.33 6.00 28.19
C ASP A 225 -1.33 6.15 29.35
N ARG A 226 -1.71 7.40 29.68
CA ARG A 226 -2.73 7.66 30.69
C ARG A 226 -4.11 7.19 30.22
N ILE A 227 -4.49 7.50 28.99
CA ILE A 227 -5.76 7.08 28.38
C ILE A 227 -5.79 5.56 28.29
N SER A 228 -4.74 4.90 27.81
CA SER A 228 -4.61 3.46 27.75
C SER A 228 -4.71 2.84 29.14
N SER A 229 -4.06 3.42 30.15
CA SER A 229 -4.16 2.94 31.53
C SER A 229 -5.58 3.10 32.10
N GLN A 230 -6.26 4.20 31.78
CA GLN A 230 -7.64 4.46 32.22
C GLN A 230 -8.64 3.55 31.51
N LEU A 231 -8.50 3.34 30.20
CA LEU A 231 -9.33 2.44 29.41
C LEU A 231 -9.11 0.98 29.81
N HIS A 232 -7.86 0.54 29.97
CA HIS A 232 -7.56 -0.80 30.48
C HIS A 232 -8.12 -0.99 31.89
N ARG A 233 -7.99 0.00 32.77
CA ARG A 233 -8.57 -0.06 34.10
C ARG A 233 -10.10 -0.16 34.05
N ALA A 234 -10.76 0.71 33.30
CA ALA A 234 -12.22 0.67 33.13
C ALA A 234 -12.71 -0.66 32.55
N TYR A 235 -11.98 -1.23 31.58
CA TYR A 235 -12.26 -2.53 31.02
C TYR A 235 -12.15 -3.64 32.09
N PHE A 236 -10.98 -3.81 32.71
CA PHE A 236 -10.73 -4.91 33.65
C PHE A 236 -11.49 -4.78 34.98
N ASP A 237 -11.77 -3.56 35.46
CA ASP A 237 -12.54 -3.33 36.68
C ASP A 237 -13.98 -3.89 36.55
N SER A 238 -14.56 -3.83 35.34
CA SER A 238 -15.87 -4.42 35.06
C SER A 238 -15.87 -5.95 35.23
N PHE A 239 -14.86 -6.65 34.70
CA PHE A 239 -14.71 -8.09 34.85
C PHE A 239 -14.39 -8.49 36.29
N ALA A 240 -13.58 -7.70 36.99
CA ALA A 240 -13.25 -7.94 38.40
C ALA A 240 -14.52 -7.89 39.26
N ALA A 241 -15.41 -6.91 39.02
CA ALA A 241 -16.68 -6.81 39.71
C ALA A 241 -17.62 -8.01 39.40
N THR A 242 -17.75 -8.40 38.13
CA THR A 242 -18.60 -9.54 37.74
C THR A 242 -18.09 -10.86 38.30
N LEU A 243 -16.78 -11.14 38.18
CA LEU A 243 -16.16 -12.39 38.62
C LEU A 243 -16.04 -12.52 40.15
N SER A 244 -16.00 -11.40 40.87
CA SER A 244 -15.95 -11.39 42.34
C SER A 244 -17.34 -11.37 43.00
N SER A 245 -18.42 -11.26 42.22
CA SER A 245 -19.78 -11.27 42.75
C SER A 245 -20.08 -12.63 43.38
N SER A 246 -20.09 -12.72 44.71
CA SER A 246 -20.35 -13.95 45.45
C SER A 246 -21.84 -14.37 45.45
N SER A 247 -22.67 -13.74 44.63
CA SER A 247 -24.08 -14.10 44.52
C SER A 247 -24.17 -15.49 43.89
N SER A 248 -24.76 -16.45 44.60
CA SER A 248 -24.98 -17.82 44.12
C SER A 248 -26.20 -17.95 43.20
N SER A 249 -26.70 -16.84 42.64
CA SER A 249 -27.80 -16.89 41.69
C SER A 249 -27.35 -17.53 40.37
N SER A 250 -28.24 -18.26 39.70
CA SER A 250 -27.95 -18.81 38.37
C SER A 250 -27.62 -17.70 37.35
N ALA A 251 -28.26 -16.55 37.47
CA ALA A 251 -28.01 -15.37 36.62
C ALA A 251 -26.57 -14.84 36.75
N SER A 252 -26.06 -14.67 37.98
CA SER A 252 -24.68 -14.22 38.22
C SER A 252 -23.65 -15.24 37.72
N THR A 253 -23.94 -16.54 37.81
CA THR A 253 -23.04 -17.59 37.29
C THR A 253 -22.92 -17.50 35.76
N ALA A 254 -24.03 -17.27 35.05
CA ALA A 254 -24.02 -17.07 33.62
C ALA A 254 -23.24 -15.80 33.21
N GLU A 255 -23.39 -14.71 33.96
CA GLU A 255 -22.62 -13.47 33.77
C GLU A 255 -21.12 -13.70 33.99
N GLN A 256 -20.73 -14.48 35.01
CA GLN A 256 -19.33 -14.84 35.28
C GLN A 256 -18.73 -15.68 34.15
N HIS A 257 -19.46 -16.67 33.64
CA HIS A 257 -19.01 -17.46 32.49
C HIS A 257 -18.88 -16.61 31.22
N ALA A 258 -19.83 -15.70 30.97
CA ALA A 258 -19.74 -14.78 29.84
C ALA A 258 -18.53 -13.84 29.96
N ALA A 259 -18.28 -13.31 31.17
CA ALA A 259 -17.11 -12.50 31.50
C ALA A 259 -15.80 -13.26 31.25
N TRP A 260 -15.69 -14.49 31.75
CA TRP A 260 -14.51 -15.34 31.52
C TRP A 260 -14.33 -15.71 30.04
N THR A 261 -15.40 -16.02 29.32
CA THR A 261 -15.34 -16.36 27.89
C THR A 261 -14.69 -15.22 27.08
N ARG A 262 -15.02 -13.97 27.39
CA ARG A 262 -14.39 -12.79 26.77
C ARG A 262 -12.91 -12.68 27.13
N LEU A 263 -12.54 -12.84 28.40
CA LEU A 263 -11.13 -12.81 28.81
C LEU A 263 -10.31 -13.96 28.22
N ALA A 264 -10.89 -15.15 28.10
CA ALA A 264 -10.27 -16.31 27.45
C ALA A 264 -10.08 -16.06 25.95
N GLN A 265 -11.02 -15.37 25.31
CA GLN A 265 -10.90 -14.93 23.91
C GLN A 265 -9.76 -13.90 23.75
N ASP A 266 -9.66 -12.91 24.64
CA ASP A 266 -8.57 -11.93 24.62
C ASP A 266 -7.19 -12.60 24.77
N LEU A 267 -7.09 -13.61 25.65
CA LEU A 267 -5.87 -14.42 25.79
C LEU A 267 -5.58 -15.23 24.53
N ARG A 268 -6.60 -15.82 23.92
CA ARG A 268 -6.46 -16.60 22.68
C ARG A 268 -5.88 -15.72 21.58
N ASP A 269 -6.44 -14.54 21.40
CA ASP A 269 -6.07 -13.62 20.33
C ASP A 269 -4.68 -13.01 20.55
N ALA A 270 -4.27 -12.81 21.80
CA ALA A 270 -2.94 -12.31 22.13
C ALA A 270 -1.84 -13.38 22.12
N VAL A 271 -2.12 -14.61 22.59
CA VAL A 271 -1.09 -15.65 22.81
C VAL A 271 -0.92 -16.55 21.59
N LEU A 272 -1.99 -17.00 20.93
CA LEU A 272 -1.87 -17.98 19.83
C LEU A 272 -1.04 -17.48 18.63
N PRO A 273 -1.09 -16.21 18.21
CA PRO A 273 -0.23 -15.72 17.12
C PRO A 273 1.27 -15.78 17.43
N LEU A 274 1.64 -15.81 18.72
CA LEU A 274 3.03 -15.90 19.17
C LEU A 274 3.56 -17.33 19.12
N VAL A 275 2.69 -18.35 19.14
CA VAL A 275 3.07 -19.76 19.17
C VAL A 275 3.38 -20.26 17.75
N PRO A 276 4.64 -20.64 17.43
CA PRO A 276 4.99 -21.25 16.17
C PRO A 276 4.25 -22.58 16.01
N SER A 277 3.74 -22.84 14.81
CA SER A 277 3.05 -24.09 14.45
C SER A 277 3.91 -25.34 14.65
N ARG A 278 5.23 -25.18 14.72
CA ARG A 278 6.21 -26.27 14.89
C ARG A 278 6.34 -26.75 16.33
N LEU A 279 5.96 -25.93 17.32
CA LEU A 279 6.09 -26.30 18.72
C LEU A 279 5.01 -27.31 19.10
N LYS A 280 5.46 -28.38 19.76
CA LYS A 280 4.60 -29.45 20.28
C LYS A 280 4.49 -29.33 21.80
N THR A 281 3.43 -29.90 22.35
CA THR A 281 3.29 -30.12 23.79
C THR A 281 4.46 -30.97 24.31
N PRO A 282 4.79 -30.94 25.62
CA PRO A 282 5.96 -31.68 26.13
C PRO A 282 5.85 -33.20 25.93
N GLY A 283 4.63 -33.74 25.75
CA GLY A 283 4.40 -35.14 25.36
C GLY A 283 4.48 -35.43 23.85
N GLY A 284 4.79 -34.43 23.01
CA GLY A 284 4.98 -34.58 21.56
C GLY A 284 3.74 -34.94 20.73
N SER A 285 2.59 -35.16 21.36
CA SER A 285 1.39 -35.70 20.73
C SER A 285 0.60 -34.67 19.90
N GLN A 286 0.54 -33.41 20.34
CA GLN A 286 -0.27 -32.37 19.68
C GLN A 286 0.50 -31.06 19.49
N PRO A 287 0.21 -30.27 18.42
CA PRO A 287 0.72 -28.91 18.27
C PRO A 287 0.31 -28.06 19.47
N LEU A 288 1.27 -27.34 20.04
CA LEU A 288 1.06 -26.52 21.26
C LEU A 288 -0.05 -25.48 21.04
N ARG A 289 -0.13 -24.89 19.84
CA ARG A 289 -1.18 -23.94 19.47
C ARG A 289 -2.58 -24.55 19.56
N ALA A 290 -2.77 -25.74 18.99
CA ALA A 290 -4.06 -26.44 19.02
C ALA A 290 -4.44 -26.85 20.44
N HIS A 291 -3.46 -27.28 21.23
CA HIS A 291 -3.67 -27.63 22.64
C HIS A 291 -4.14 -26.43 23.46
N LEU A 292 -3.47 -25.27 23.37
CA LEU A 292 -3.86 -24.05 24.09
C LEU A 292 -5.24 -23.57 23.67
N GLU A 293 -5.54 -23.62 22.37
CA GLU A 293 -6.86 -23.25 21.86
C GLU A 293 -7.96 -24.15 22.41
N ALA A 294 -7.71 -25.46 22.48
CA ALA A 294 -8.63 -26.42 23.10
C ALA A 294 -8.78 -26.16 24.60
N THR A 295 -7.70 -25.89 25.32
CA THR A 295 -7.72 -25.62 26.78
C THR A 295 -8.50 -24.35 27.11
N LEU A 296 -8.27 -23.23 26.39
CA LEU A 296 -9.02 -21.99 26.58
C LEU A 296 -10.51 -22.16 26.24
N ARG A 297 -10.80 -22.84 25.12
CA ARG A 297 -12.18 -23.10 24.69
C ARG A 297 -12.92 -24.02 25.66
N ALA A 298 -12.27 -25.08 26.14
CA ALA A 298 -12.85 -26.00 27.13
C ALA A 298 -13.12 -25.32 28.47
N SER A 299 -12.18 -24.47 28.92
CA SER A 299 -12.37 -23.66 30.14
C SER A 299 -13.55 -22.68 30.01
N ALA A 300 -13.72 -22.05 28.84
CA ALA A 300 -14.85 -21.15 28.59
C ALA A 300 -16.19 -21.90 28.41
N ALA A 301 -16.18 -23.06 27.78
CA ALA A 301 -17.38 -23.86 27.47
C ALA A 301 -17.98 -24.60 28.67
N SER A 302 -17.35 -24.56 29.85
CA SER A 302 -17.83 -25.21 31.08
C SER A 302 -19.15 -24.62 31.65
N GLY A 303 -19.91 -23.84 30.87
CA GLY A 303 -21.16 -23.18 31.28
C GLY A 303 -22.33 -24.13 31.60
N GLY A 304 -22.15 -25.45 31.43
CA GLY A 304 -23.08 -26.45 31.98
C GLY A 304 -22.88 -26.74 33.47
N ALA A 305 -21.79 -26.26 34.07
CA ALA A 305 -21.55 -26.38 35.50
C ALA A 305 -22.45 -25.42 36.30
N THR A 306 -22.88 -25.86 37.48
CA THR A 306 -23.75 -25.07 38.36
C THR A 306 -23.04 -23.87 39.01
N ALA A 307 -21.70 -23.80 38.93
CA ALA A 307 -20.89 -22.71 39.48
C ALA A 307 -19.63 -22.47 38.63
N PHE A 308 -19.22 -21.21 38.56
CA PHE A 308 -17.96 -20.80 37.92
C PHE A 308 -16.75 -21.25 38.76
N ASP A 309 -15.79 -21.94 38.12
CA ASP A 309 -14.55 -22.41 38.77
C ASP A 309 -13.36 -21.51 38.39
N ALA A 310 -13.06 -20.53 39.26
CA ALA A 310 -11.91 -19.64 39.10
C ALA A 310 -10.56 -20.38 39.06
N ARG A 311 -10.44 -21.55 39.71
CA ARG A 311 -9.20 -22.34 39.68
C ARG A 311 -8.98 -23.03 38.34
N ALA A 312 -10.05 -23.52 37.70
CA ALA A 312 -9.96 -24.06 36.34
C ALA A 312 -9.53 -22.97 35.34
N ALA A 313 -10.07 -21.75 35.48
CA ALA A 313 -9.65 -20.60 34.70
C ALA A 313 -8.17 -20.24 34.94
N LEU A 314 -7.72 -20.18 36.21
CA LEU A 314 -6.30 -19.93 36.56
C LEU A 314 -5.36 -20.99 35.98
N LYS A 315 -5.76 -22.27 35.95
CA LYS A 315 -4.99 -23.34 35.28
C LYS A 315 -4.85 -23.10 33.77
N ALA A 316 -5.91 -22.66 33.10
CA ALA A 316 -5.84 -22.30 31.69
C ALA A 316 -4.89 -21.11 31.44
N VAL A 317 -4.90 -20.10 32.32
CA VAL A 317 -3.92 -18.99 32.27
C VAL A 317 -2.50 -19.51 32.51
N ARG A 318 -2.29 -20.44 33.44
CA ARG A 318 -0.98 -21.05 33.72
C ARG A 318 -0.39 -21.73 32.50
N GLU A 319 -1.20 -22.50 31.75
CA GLU A 319 -0.79 -23.16 30.51
C GLU A 319 -0.39 -22.14 29.43
N CYS A 320 -1.11 -21.03 29.30
CA CYS A 320 -0.71 -19.92 28.42
C CYS A 320 0.64 -19.33 28.84
N VAL A 321 0.87 -19.12 30.13
CA VAL A 321 2.14 -18.58 30.65
C VAL A 321 3.30 -19.56 30.46
N ASP A 322 3.09 -20.88 30.61
CA ASP A 322 4.09 -21.89 30.29
C ASP A 322 4.44 -21.91 28.80
N ALA A 323 3.43 -21.76 27.94
CA ALA A 323 3.66 -21.65 26.51
C ALA A 323 4.47 -20.39 26.16
N LEU A 324 4.15 -19.24 26.77
CA LEU A 324 4.94 -18.02 26.62
C LEU A 324 6.38 -18.23 27.13
N GLY A 325 6.58 -18.89 28.27
CA GLY A 325 7.91 -19.19 28.81
C GLY A 325 8.81 -20.02 27.89
N ARG A 326 8.22 -20.87 27.04
CA ARG A 326 8.96 -21.61 26.00
C ARG A 326 9.36 -20.77 24.79
N LEU A 327 8.69 -19.63 24.61
CA LEU A 327 8.88 -18.70 23.49
C LEU A 327 9.75 -17.50 23.84
N CYS A 328 9.97 -17.26 25.14
CA CYS A 328 10.68 -16.08 25.59
C CYS A 328 12.13 -16.06 25.13
N ALA A 329 12.55 -14.88 24.67
CA ALA A 329 13.95 -14.51 24.62
C ALA A 329 14.38 -14.07 26.04
N PRO A 330 15.69 -14.14 26.37
CA PRO A 330 16.21 -13.89 27.72
C PRO A 330 15.73 -12.59 28.38
N ALA A 331 15.37 -11.57 27.59
CA ALA A 331 14.90 -10.28 28.05
C ALA A 331 13.59 -10.30 28.86
N ARG A 332 12.74 -11.32 28.72
CA ARG A 332 11.43 -11.38 29.41
C ARG A 332 11.24 -12.58 30.33
N ASP A 333 12.26 -13.41 30.49
CA ASP A 333 12.18 -14.64 31.29
C ASP A 333 11.83 -14.35 32.75
N ASP A 334 12.38 -13.28 33.33
CA ASP A 334 12.09 -12.90 34.72
C ASP A 334 10.63 -12.51 34.92
N ALA A 335 10.03 -11.79 33.95
CA ALA A 335 8.64 -11.37 34.01
C ALA A 335 7.69 -12.57 33.89
N VAL A 336 8.01 -13.54 33.02
CA VAL A 336 7.21 -14.76 32.88
C VAL A 336 7.34 -15.68 34.08
N ARG A 337 8.55 -15.86 34.62
CA ARG A 337 8.78 -16.64 35.86
C ARG A 337 8.02 -16.03 37.04
N SER A 338 8.13 -14.71 37.24
CA SER A 338 7.38 -14.01 38.28
C SER A 338 5.86 -14.18 38.12
N LEU A 339 5.35 -14.18 36.89
CA LEU A 339 3.93 -14.36 36.61
C LEU A 339 3.47 -15.80 36.88
N ALA A 340 4.28 -16.80 36.51
CA ALA A 340 4.04 -18.20 36.83
C ALA A 340 3.98 -18.43 38.35
N ASP A 341 4.94 -17.90 39.10
CA ASP A 341 5.00 -18.00 40.56
C ASP A 341 3.80 -17.30 41.25
N GLU A 342 3.27 -16.21 40.67
CA GLU A 342 2.05 -15.56 41.14
C GLU A 342 0.80 -16.39 40.89
N ILE A 343 0.69 -17.04 39.71
CA ILE A 343 -0.43 -17.94 39.40
C ILE A 343 -0.40 -19.15 40.33
N ASP A 344 0.77 -19.74 40.56
CA ASP A 344 0.91 -20.91 41.44
C ASP A 344 0.54 -20.56 42.90
N ARG A 345 0.90 -19.35 43.36
CA ARG A 345 0.43 -18.82 44.66
C ARG A 345 -1.07 -18.61 44.71
N ALA A 346 -1.68 -18.07 43.67
CA ALA A 346 -3.13 -17.87 43.60
C ALA A 346 -3.90 -19.20 43.58
N LEU A 347 -3.37 -20.23 42.88
CA LEU A 347 -3.91 -21.58 42.86
C LEU A 347 -3.86 -22.27 44.23
N ALA A 348 -2.81 -22.00 45.02
CA ALA A 348 -2.66 -22.51 46.39
C ALA A 348 -3.49 -21.73 47.42
N GLY A 349 -3.96 -20.53 47.09
CA GLY A 349 -4.71 -19.64 47.97
C GLY A 349 -6.17 -20.02 48.21
N PRO A 350 -6.86 -19.27 49.10
CA PRO A 350 -8.30 -19.43 49.34
C PRO A 350 -9.10 -19.06 48.08
N ALA A 351 -10.25 -19.73 47.91
CA ALA A 351 -11.10 -19.56 46.72
C ALA A 351 -11.69 -18.14 46.61
N SER A 352 -11.90 -17.44 47.73
CA SER A 352 -12.44 -16.08 47.76
C SER A 352 -11.59 -15.06 47.01
N ASP A 353 -10.27 -15.26 47.00
CA ASP A 353 -9.31 -14.31 46.44
C ASP A 353 -8.93 -14.69 45.00
N SER A 354 -9.39 -15.86 44.53
CA SER A 354 -9.04 -16.40 43.22
C SER A 354 -9.63 -15.59 42.06
N SER A 355 -10.83 -15.05 42.20
CA SER A 355 -11.49 -14.28 41.13
C SER A 355 -10.84 -12.92 40.85
N SER A 356 -10.47 -12.18 41.89
CA SER A 356 -9.76 -10.90 41.73
C SER A 356 -8.33 -11.12 41.24
N ALA A 357 -7.64 -12.12 41.78
CA ALA A 357 -6.33 -12.53 41.30
C ALA A 357 -6.35 -12.96 39.82
N LEU A 358 -7.38 -13.70 39.38
CA LEU A 358 -7.53 -14.14 38.00
C LEU A 358 -7.50 -12.96 37.02
N VAL A 359 -8.31 -11.92 37.25
CA VAL A 359 -8.36 -10.75 36.35
C VAL A 359 -7.02 -10.02 36.30
N ASP A 360 -6.37 -9.86 37.45
CA ASP A 360 -5.05 -9.23 37.52
C ASP A 360 -3.97 -10.03 36.79
N LEU A 361 -3.99 -11.36 36.90
CA LEU A 361 -3.06 -12.26 36.24
C LEU A 361 -3.30 -12.35 34.74
N VAL A 362 -4.56 -12.35 34.28
CA VAL A 362 -4.92 -12.23 32.86
C VAL A 362 -4.37 -10.91 32.29
N ARG A 363 -4.60 -9.79 32.97
CA ARG A 363 -4.09 -8.47 32.58
C ARG A 363 -2.57 -8.46 32.44
N ARG A 364 -1.84 -9.05 33.40
CA ARG A 364 -0.37 -9.16 33.35
C ARG A 364 0.09 -10.09 32.22
N THR A 365 -0.60 -11.20 32.00
CA THR A 365 -0.33 -12.14 30.89
C THR A 365 -0.46 -11.43 29.53
N LEU A 366 -1.54 -10.68 29.31
CA LEU A 366 -1.74 -9.89 28.09
C LEU A 366 -0.66 -8.83 27.91
N LYS A 367 -0.22 -8.18 28.99
CA LYS A 367 0.88 -7.21 28.95
C LYS A 367 2.20 -7.87 28.52
N VAL A 368 2.50 -9.06 29.03
CA VAL A 368 3.68 -9.83 28.63
C VAL A 368 3.57 -10.29 27.17
N ALA A 369 2.43 -10.83 26.75
CA ALA A 369 2.17 -11.27 25.38
C ALA A 369 2.37 -10.13 24.38
N ARG A 370 1.78 -8.94 24.61
CA ARG A 370 1.99 -7.75 23.77
C ARG A 370 3.44 -7.27 23.78
N GLY A 371 4.16 -7.47 24.88
CA GLY A 371 5.60 -7.22 24.95
C GLY A 371 6.38 -8.17 24.04
N MET A 372 6.10 -9.47 24.13
CA MET A 372 6.72 -10.50 23.30
C MET A 372 6.36 -10.32 21.82
N GLU A 373 5.13 -9.92 21.51
CA GLU A 373 4.72 -9.61 20.15
C GLU A 373 5.57 -8.49 19.56
N ARG A 374 5.81 -7.41 20.32
CA ARG A 374 6.71 -6.33 19.90
C ARG A 374 8.13 -6.84 19.69
N ASP A 375 8.63 -7.69 20.59
CA ASP A 375 9.97 -8.27 20.44
C ASP A 375 10.07 -9.18 19.22
N VAL A 376 9.06 -10.02 18.96
CA VAL A 376 9.01 -10.90 17.79
C VAL A 376 8.88 -10.07 16.51
N ARG A 377 8.06 -9.02 16.50
CA ARG A 377 7.96 -8.09 15.36
C ARG A 377 9.29 -7.39 15.12
N ARG A 378 9.95 -6.90 16.17
CA ARG A 378 11.28 -6.28 16.09
C ARG A 378 12.35 -7.27 15.64
N PHE A 379 12.33 -8.50 16.14
CA PHE A 379 13.23 -9.56 15.72
C PHE A 379 12.96 -9.97 14.29
N ARG A 380 11.71 -10.09 13.85
CA ARG A 380 11.36 -10.36 12.46
C ARG A 380 11.81 -9.21 11.56
N ALA A 381 11.56 -7.97 11.93
CA ALA A 381 12.04 -6.81 11.18
C ALA A 381 13.57 -6.83 11.10
N GLY A 382 14.27 -7.00 12.22
CA GLY A 382 15.74 -7.12 12.24
C GLY A 382 16.26 -8.33 11.46
N ALA A 383 15.65 -9.50 11.60
CA ALA A 383 16.05 -10.73 10.94
C ALA A 383 15.82 -10.65 9.43
N VAL A 384 14.68 -10.11 8.99
CA VAL A 384 14.41 -9.84 7.57
C VAL A 384 15.47 -8.86 7.05
N VAL A 385 15.80 -7.81 7.78
CA VAL A 385 16.77 -6.81 7.30
C VAL A 385 18.23 -7.30 7.32
N HIS A 386 18.59 -8.14 8.29
CA HIS A 386 19.97 -8.61 8.46
C HIS A 386 20.26 -9.92 7.74
N LEU A 387 19.27 -10.81 7.63
CA LEU A 387 19.42 -12.13 7.04
C LEU A 387 18.86 -12.20 5.62
N ALA A 388 17.84 -11.40 5.27
CA ALA A 388 17.21 -11.58 3.97
C ALA A 388 18.08 -11.09 2.83
N SER A 389 18.18 -11.91 1.78
CA SER A 389 18.75 -11.58 0.48
C SER A 389 18.06 -10.34 -0.12
N GLU A 390 18.72 -9.62 -1.02
CA GLU A 390 18.06 -8.47 -1.68
C GLU A 390 16.90 -8.96 -2.55
N ALA A 391 17.00 -10.17 -3.11
CA ALA A 391 15.92 -10.80 -3.85
C ALA A 391 14.74 -11.16 -2.93
N GLU A 392 15.01 -11.69 -1.73
CA GLU A 392 13.97 -11.96 -0.72
C GLU A 392 13.26 -10.65 -0.29
N LEU A 393 14.01 -9.56 -0.08
CA LEU A 393 13.41 -8.26 0.23
C LEU A 393 12.56 -7.72 -0.94
N ARG A 394 13.00 -7.89 -2.19
CA ARG A 394 12.16 -7.58 -3.35
C ARG A 394 10.89 -8.41 -3.34
N GLY A 395 10.97 -9.69 -2.99
CA GLY A 395 9.82 -10.57 -2.84
C GLY A 395 8.83 -10.07 -1.77
N VAL A 396 9.33 -9.65 -0.61
CA VAL A 396 8.48 -9.06 0.46
C VAL A 396 7.82 -7.76 -0.01
N VAL A 397 8.59 -6.87 -0.66
CA VAL A 397 8.03 -5.62 -1.22
C VAL A 397 6.96 -5.93 -2.27
N ARG A 398 7.20 -6.93 -3.12
CA ARG A 398 6.26 -7.38 -4.17
C ARG A 398 4.96 -7.93 -3.59
N GLU A 399 5.05 -8.80 -2.57
CA GLU A 399 3.90 -9.37 -1.88
C GLU A 399 3.04 -8.29 -1.21
N GLU A 400 3.68 -7.38 -0.46
CA GLU A 400 3.00 -6.26 0.20
C GLU A 400 2.33 -5.34 -0.82
N ALA A 401 3.04 -5.03 -1.91
CA ALA A 401 2.54 -4.17 -2.97
C ALA A 401 1.35 -4.79 -3.71
N GLY A 402 1.39 -6.11 -3.96
CA GLY A 402 0.27 -6.86 -4.51
C GLY A 402 -0.92 -6.95 -3.56
N ALA A 403 -0.69 -7.10 -2.25
CA ALA A 403 -1.75 -7.09 -1.24
C ALA A 403 -2.47 -5.73 -1.17
N ARG A 404 -1.71 -4.63 -1.23
CA ARG A 404 -2.26 -3.26 -1.25
C ARG A 404 -3.01 -2.96 -2.53
N GLU A 405 -2.48 -3.39 -3.68
CA GLU A 405 -3.17 -3.19 -4.96
C GLU A 405 -4.50 -3.94 -4.95
N ARG A 406 -4.52 -5.21 -4.50
CA ARG A 406 -5.76 -5.98 -4.36
C ARG A 406 -6.77 -5.30 -3.46
N ALA A 407 -6.36 -4.91 -2.25
CA ALA A 407 -7.26 -4.25 -1.31
C ALA A 407 -7.86 -2.96 -1.90
N LEU A 408 -7.06 -2.17 -2.63
CA LEU A 408 -7.52 -0.94 -3.26
C LEU A 408 -8.51 -1.21 -4.41
N VAL A 409 -8.12 -2.10 -5.33
CA VAL A 409 -8.90 -2.40 -6.55
C VAL A 409 -10.16 -3.19 -6.22
N GLU A 410 -10.12 -4.17 -5.31
CA GLU A 410 -11.33 -4.86 -4.82
C GLU A 410 -12.28 -3.87 -4.14
N GLY A 411 -11.76 -2.94 -3.36
CA GLY A 411 -12.57 -1.87 -2.77
C GLY A 411 -13.25 -0.98 -3.82
N TRP A 412 -12.67 -0.84 -5.01
CA TRP A 412 -13.23 -0.04 -6.12
C TRP A 412 -14.20 -0.81 -7.01
N CYS A 413 -13.91 -2.07 -7.29
CA CYS A 413 -14.72 -2.90 -8.17
C CYS A 413 -15.89 -3.57 -7.42
N GLY A 414 -15.97 -3.45 -6.09
CA GLY A 414 -16.99 -4.13 -5.28
C GLY A 414 -16.66 -5.61 -5.01
N GLY A 415 -15.39 -5.91 -4.83
CA GLY A 415 -14.85 -7.25 -4.55
C GLY A 415 -14.30 -7.98 -5.78
N ALA A 416 -13.86 -9.22 -5.57
CA ALA A 416 -13.22 -10.06 -6.58
C ALA A 416 -14.10 -10.30 -7.83
N ASP A 417 -15.42 -10.48 -7.67
CA ASP A 417 -16.37 -10.65 -8.78
C ASP A 417 -16.43 -9.42 -9.70
N GLY A 418 -16.36 -8.23 -9.09
CA GLY A 418 -16.31 -6.98 -9.81
C GLY A 418 -15.06 -6.88 -10.68
N VAL A 419 -13.90 -7.24 -10.11
CA VAL A 419 -12.62 -7.29 -10.83
C VAL A 419 -12.68 -8.26 -12.01
N ARG A 420 -13.23 -9.47 -11.81
CA ARG A 420 -13.42 -10.45 -12.89
C ARG A 420 -14.29 -9.91 -14.03
N ARG A 421 -15.43 -9.29 -13.67
CA ARG A 421 -16.39 -8.71 -14.63
C ARG A 421 -15.77 -7.57 -15.42
N GLU A 422 -15.10 -6.64 -14.74
CA GLU A 422 -14.43 -5.49 -15.37
C GLU A 422 -13.33 -5.97 -16.33
N THR A 423 -12.50 -6.92 -15.89
CA THR A 423 -11.43 -7.50 -16.70
C THR A 423 -11.97 -8.20 -17.95
N ARG A 424 -13.04 -9.00 -17.81
CA ARG A 424 -13.70 -9.65 -18.96
C ARG A 424 -14.28 -8.63 -19.93
N GLY A 425 -14.94 -7.58 -19.42
CA GLY A 425 -15.47 -6.49 -20.22
C GLY A 425 -14.38 -5.72 -20.96
N TRP A 426 -13.24 -5.45 -20.31
CA TRP A 426 -12.08 -4.85 -20.95
C TRP A 426 -11.49 -5.74 -22.05
N CYS A 427 -11.32 -7.05 -21.80
CA CYS A 427 -10.85 -7.99 -22.82
C CYS A 427 -11.76 -8.00 -24.04
N ALA A 428 -13.09 -8.03 -23.85
CA ALA A 428 -14.05 -8.00 -24.94
C ALA A 428 -13.89 -6.71 -25.78
N ARG A 429 -13.79 -5.54 -25.12
CA ARG A 429 -13.59 -4.25 -25.81
C ARG A 429 -12.26 -4.19 -26.56
N ALA A 430 -11.15 -4.54 -25.91
CA ALA A 430 -9.82 -4.48 -26.49
C ALA A 430 -9.66 -5.42 -27.69
N LEU A 431 -10.33 -6.59 -27.64
CA LEU A 431 -10.30 -7.58 -28.72
C LEU A 431 -11.40 -7.37 -29.77
N GLY A 432 -12.20 -6.31 -29.67
CA GLY A 432 -13.30 -6.01 -30.60
C GLY A 432 -14.41 -7.06 -30.62
N ARG A 433 -14.60 -7.81 -29.53
CA ARG A 433 -15.67 -8.80 -29.39
C ARG A 433 -16.94 -8.10 -28.90
N ALA A 434 -18.08 -8.45 -29.49
CA ALA A 434 -19.36 -8.00 -28.96
C ALA A 434 -19.51 -8.46 -27.51
N GLN A 435 -19.87 -7.54 -26.62
CA GLN A 435 -20.14 -7.85 -25.23
C GLN A 435 -21.40 -8.72 -25.21
N SER A 436 -21.22 -10.03 -25.08
CA SER A 436 -22.35 -10.94 -24.97
C SER A 436 -22.95 -10.78 -23.59
N ASP A 437 -24.11 -10.14 -23.47
CA ASP A 437 -24.89 -9.99 -22.24
C ASP A 437 -25.48 -11.33 -21.73
N SER A 438 -24.87 -12.46 -22.10
CA SER A 438 -25.29 -13.76 -21.62
C SER A 438 -24.86 -13.92 -20.16
N GLU A 439 -25.73 -13.47 -19.26
CA GLU A 439 -25.64 -13.66 -17.80
C GLU A 439 -25.57 -15.16 -17.39
N GLY A 440 -25.73 -16.09 -18.33
CA GLY A 440 -25.68 -17.54 -18.10
C GLY A 440 -24.37 -18.23 -18.48
N ALA A 441 -23.39 -17.55 -19.08
CA ALA A 441 -22.06 -18.13 -19.28
C ALA A 441 -21.33 -18.10 -17.93
N GLY A 442 -21.12 -19.29 -17.35
CA GLY A 442 -20.68 -19.50 -15.96
C GLY A 442 -19.47 -18.70 -15.50
N ASP A 443 -19.15 -18.84 -14.21
CA ASP A 443 -18.10 -18.12 -13.46
C ASP A 443 -16.65 -18.33 -13.97
N ALA A 444 -16.47 -18.82 -15.20
CA ALA A 444 -15.17 -18.92 -15.84
C ALA A 444 -14.58 -17.50 -16.04
N GLY A 445 -13.56 -17.16 -15.26
CA GLY A 445 -12.80 -15.91 -15.36
C GLY A 445 -12.27 -15.65 -16.78
N ALA A 446 -11.78 -14.43 -17.03
CA ALA A 446 -11.13 -14.12 -18.30
C ALA A 446 -9.94 -15.05 -18.53
N SER A 447 -9.85 -15.68 -19.71
CA SER A 447 -8.75 -16.59 -20.01
C SER A 447 -7.40 -15.86 -19.96
N LYS A 448 -6.34 -16.56 -19.55
CA LYS A 448 -4.97 -16.02 -19.46
C LYS A 448 -4.54 -15.47 -20.82
N GLU A 449 -4.89 -16.16 -21.90
CA GLU A 449 -4.63 -15.77 -23.29
C GLU A 449 -5.38 -14.52 -23.72
N ASP A 450 -6.66 -14.38 -23.34
CA ASP A 450 -7.44 -13.19 -23.72
C ASP A 450 -6.91 -11.94 -23.02
N VAL A 451 -6.54 -12.04 -21.74
CA VAL A 451 -5.92 -10.91 -21.00
C VAL A 451 -4.57 -10.54 -21.62
N ALA A 452 -3.72 -11.54 -21.94
CA ALA A 452 -2.44 -11.30 -22.61
C ALA A 452 -2.61 -10.67 -24.01
N ALA A 453 -3.58 -11.15 -24.78
CA ALA A 453 -3.89 -10.60 -26.10
C ALA A 453 -4.42 -9.17 -26.00
N ALA A 454 -5.34 -8.91 -25.07
CA ALA A 454 -5.89 -7.58 -24.82
C ALA A 454 -4.82 -6.58 -24.35
N LEU A 455 -3.88 -7.02 -23.50
CA LEU A 455 -2.74 -6.21 -23.07
C LEU A 455 -1.91 -5.74 -24.27
N VAL A 456 -1.62 -6.63 -25.21
CA VAL A 456 -0.87 -6.28 -26.42
C VAL A 456 -1.69 -5.34 -27.32
N GLU A 457 -2.98 -5.58 -27.53
CA GLU A 457 -3.81 -4.64 -28.30
C GLU A 457 -3.82 -3.24 -27.67
N THR A 458 -3.87 -3.15 -26.34
CA THR A 458 -3.77 -1.88 -25.61
C THR A 458 -2.42 -1.19 -25.81
N LEU A 459 -1.30 -1.92 -25.79
CA LEU A 459 0.03 -1.34 -26.03
C LEU A 459 0.23 -0.86 -27.48
N PHE A 460 -0.44 -1.48 -28.45
CA PHE A 460 -0.39 -1.11 -29.87
C PHE A 460 -1.60 -0.27 -30.31
N SER A 461 -2.37 0.26 -29.37
CA SER A 461 -3.41 1.24 -29.69
C SER A 461 -2.78 2.57 -30.10
N ASP A 462 -3.45 3.27 -31.02
CA ASP A 462 -3.14 4.65 -31.44
C ASP A 462 -3.47 5.68 -30.35
N LYS A 463 -4.33 5.31 -29.41
CA LYS A 463 -4.66 6.12 -28.23
C LYS A 463 -3.74 5.77 -27.07
N ALA A 464 -3.29 6.82 -26.37
CA ALA A 464 -2.51 6.71 -25.15
C ALA A 464 -3.25 5.84 -24.11
N VAL A 465 -2.48 4.97 -23.47
CA VAL A 465 -2.94 4.20 -22.31
C VAL A 465 -3.41 5.17 -21.23
N ALA A 466 -4.65 5.00 -20.77
CA ALA A 466 -5.26 5.87 -19.76
C ALA A 466 -5.86 5.05 -18.62
N LEU A 467 -5.83 5.61 -17.41
CA LEU A 467 -6.51 5.02 -16.27
C LEU A 467 -8.03 5.25 -16.38
N PRO A 468 -8.86 4.30 -15.93
CA PRO A 468 -10.30 4.48 -15.92
C PRO A 468 -10.65 5.68 -15.01
N PRO A 469 -11.63 6.52 -15.42
CA PRO A 469 -12.09 7.60 -14.57
C PRO A 469 -12.66 7.00 -13.28
N PHE A 470 -12.16 7.44 -12.13
CA PHE A 470 -12.68 7.05 -10.83
C PHE A 470 -14.04 7.72 -10.63
N ALA A 471 -15.10 7.15 -11.21
CA ALA A 471 -16.45 7.59 -10.96
C ALA A 471 -16.71 7.47 -9.45
N SER A 472 -17.03 8.58 -8.79
CA SER A 472 -17.52 8.55 -7.42
C SER A 472 -18.79 7.71 -7.44
N SER A 473 -18.77 6.58 -6.74
CA SER A 473 -19.92 5.67 -6.64
C SER A 473 -21.16 6.33 -6.00
N ASP A 474 -21.05 7.59 -5.59
CA ASP A 474 -22.12 8.42 -5.01
C ASP A 474 -23.29 8.70 -5.96
N SER A 475 -23.19 8.35 -7.25
CA SER A 475 -24.33 8.44 -8.18
C SER A 475 -25.26 7.23 -8.17
N SER A 476 -25.07 6.23 -7.30
CA SER A 476 -26.15 5.28 -6.97
C SER A 476 -27.20 5.94 -6.06
N ALA A 477 -27.73 7.09 -6.47
CA ALA A 477 -29.01 7.53 -5.97
C ALA A 477 -30.03 6.46 -6.43
N PRO A 478 -30.86 5.92 -5.52
CA PRO A 478 -31.92 5.02 -5.92
C PRO A 478 -32.87 5.81 -6.83
N HIS A 479 -32.79 5.57 -8.13
CA HIS A 479 -33.83 5.97 -9.07
C HIS A 479 -35.04 5.07 -8.82
N ASP A 480 -35.78 5.39 -7.77
CA ASP A 480 -37.19 5.04 -7.63
C ASP A 480 -37.98 5.88 -8.65
N ASP A 481 -37.88 5.54 -9.94
CA ASP A 481 -38.86 6.01 -10.91
C ASP A 481 -39.12 4.89 -11.92
N ALA A 482 -40.22 4.18 -11.67
CA ALA A 482 -40.79 3.12 -12.48
C ALA A 482 -41.39 3.66 -13.80
N SER A 483 -40.62 4.45 -14.56
CA SER A 483 -40.98 4.84 -15.92
C SER A 483 -40.17 4.02 -16.93
N SER A 484 -40.86 3.04 -17.49
CA SER A 484 -40.43 2.13 -18.53
C SER A 484 -40.14 2.87 -19.83
N ASP A 485 -38.90 3.31 -20.02
CA ASP A 485 -38.35 3.55 -21.35
C ASP A 485 -36.89 3.10 -21.37
N PRO A 486 -36.51 2.10 -22.19
CA PRO A 486 -35.13 1.60 -22.26
C PRO A 486 -34.24 2.69 -22.85
N ALA A 487 -33.61 3.47 -21.97
CA ALA A 487 -32.61 4.45 -22.37
C ALA A 487 -31.54 3.75 -23.22
N PRO A 488 -31.18 4.33 -24.39
CA PRO A 488 -30.20 3.74 -25.27
C PRO A 488 -28.88 3.53 -24.49
N PRO A 489 -28.19 2.39 -24.70
CA PRO A 489 -26.99 2.07 -23.97
C PRO A 489 -25.98 3.21 -24.09
N PRO A 490 -25.35 3.64 -22.99
CA PRO A 490 -24.40 4.74 -23.04
C PRO A 490 -23.30 4.41 -24.06
N PRO A 491 -22.88 5.39 -24.89
CA PRO A 491 -21.85 5.15 -25.89
C PRO A 491 -20.58 4.62 -25.19
N PRO A 492 -19.88 3.64 -25.80
CA PRO A 492 -18.68 3.09 -25.20
C PRO A 492 -17.68 4.22 -24.95
N PRO A 493 -17.04 4.28 -23.77
CA PRO A 493 -16.14 5.37 -23.42
C PRO A 493 -15.02 5.44 -24.46
N PRO A 494 -14.79 6.61 -25.09
CA PRO A 494 -13.78 6.73 -26.13
C PRO A 494 -12.40 6.74 -25.48
N GLY A 495 -11.73 5.59 -25.41
CA GLY A 495 -10.36 5.56 -24.88
C GLY A 495 -9.73 4.18 -24.79
N ASN A 496 -8.39 4.17 -24.82
CA ASN A 496 -7.59 3.00 -24.49
C ASN A 496 -7.46 2.89 -22.96
N LEU A 497 -8.59 2.61 -22.31
CA LEU A 497 -8.70 2.55 -20.86
C LEU A 497 -8.18 1.21 -20.34
N LEU A 498 -7.28 1.27 -19.36
CA LEU A 498 -6.80 0.10 -18.64
C LEU A 498 -7.87 -0.47 -17.71
N PRO A 499 -7.90 -1.80 -17.50
CA PRO A 499 -8.65 -2.41 -16.41
C PRO A 499 -7.96 -2.13 -15.08
N ALA A 500 -8.70 -2.20 -13.98
CA ALA A 500 -8.16 -2.00 -12.64
C ALA A 500 -7.01 -2.96 -12.25
N ILE A 501 -6.91 -4.15 -12.87
CA ILE A 501 -5.80 -5.09 -12.64
C ILE A 501 -4.43 -4.59 -13.18
N LEU A 502 -4.43 -3.54 -14.01
CA LEU A 502 -3.23 -2.91 -14.57
C LEU A 502 -2.94 -1.55 -13.92
N LEU A 503 -3.49 -1.30 -12.72
CA LEU A 503 -3.37 -0.03 -12.03
C LEU A 503 -1.93 0.26 -11.61
N ALA A 504 -1.28 -0.65 -10.88
CA ALA A 504 0.11 -0.50 -10.46
C ALA A 504 1.11 -0.38 -11.64
N PRO A 505 1.03 -1.21 -12.70
CA PRO A 505 1.91 -1.10 -13.86
C PRO A 505 1.51 0.01 -14.87
N SER A 506 0.47 0.80 -14.62
CA SER A 506 -0.10 1.74 -15.61
C SER A 506 0.90 2.72 -16.22
N ALA A 507 1.73 3.38 -15.41
CA ALA A 507 2.77 4.29 -15.90
C ALA A 507 3.87 3.55 -16.68
N THR A 508 4.22 2.33 -16.27
CA THR A 508 5.14 1.47 -17.02
C THR A 508 4.54 1.03 -18.35
N LEU A 509 3.23 0.79 -18.43
CA LEU A 509 2.53 0.50 -19.68
C LEU A 509 2.52 1.69 -20.64
N PHE A 510 2.32 2.89 -20.11
CA PHE A 510 2.45 4.11 -20.90
C PHE A 510 3.88 4.28 -21.45
N GLU A 511 4.91 4.08 -20.62
CA GLU A 511 6.32 4.08 -21.07
C GLU A 511 6.56 3.01 -22.14
N LEU A 512 6.03 1.80 -21.97
CA LEU A 512 6.19 0.70 -22.92
C LEU A 512 5.49 0.97 -24.25
N GLN A 513 4.29 1.56 -24.24
CA GLN A 513 3.61 2.00 -25.45
C GLN A 513 4.49 2.99 -26.23
N ASN A 514 5.02 4.01 -25.55
CA ASN A 514 5.90 5.01 -26.17
C ASN A 514 7.21 4.39 -26.67
N ARG A 515 7.78 3.42 -25.94
CA ARG A 515 9.00 2.69 -26.34
C ARG A 515 8.77 1.85 -27.60
N LEU A 516 7.64 1.14 -27.69
CA LEU A 516 7.27 0.34 -28.87
C LEU A 516 7.00 1.23 -30.10
N GLN A 517 6.35 2.38 -29.88
CA GLN A 517 6.19 3.40 -30.92
C GLN A 517 7.55 3.93 -31.38
N ALA A 518 8.45 4.29 -30.47
CA ALA A 518 9.80 4.75 -30.79
C ALA A 518 10.63 3.71 -31.57
N LEU A 519 10.53 2.43 -31.21
CA LEU A 519 11.16 1.35 -31.98
C LEU A 519 10.60 1.24 -33.40
N THR A 520 9.30 1.46 -33.57
CA THR A 520 8.65 1.49 -34.89
C THR A 520 9.12 2.71 -35.70
N ILE A 521 9.25 3.88 -35.05
CA ILE A 521 9.79 5.09 -35.68
C ILE A 521 11.22 4.79 -36.16
N LEU A 522 12.07 4.26 -35.29
CA LEU A 522 13.46 3.92 -35.62
C LEU A 522 13.53 2.95 -36.80
N ALA A 523 12.68 1.92 -36.85
CA ALA A 523 12.62 1.00 -37.98
C ALA A 523 12.26 1.72 -39.29
N CYS A 524 11.27 2.61 -39.28
CA CYS A 524 10.93 3.43 -40.45
C CYS A 524 12.11 4.33 -40.87
N LEU A 525 12.83 4.94 -39.93
CA LEU A 525 13.97 5.81 -40.22
C LEU A 525 15.14 5.04 -40.85
N LEU A 526 15.43 3.83 -40.37
CA LEU A 526 16.49 2.98 -40.94
C LEU A 526 16.14 2.48 -42.35
N ILE A 527 14.85 2.37 -42.68
CA ILE A 527 14.41 2.08 -44.06
C ILE A 527 14.64 3.30 -44.96
N LEU A 528 14.41 4.51 -44.46
CA LEU A 528 14.63 5.76 -45.20
C LEU A 528 16.12 6.08 -45.39
N SER A 529 16.95 5.82 -44.37
CA SER A 529 18.40 6.07 -44.37
C SER A 529 19.16 4.87 -43.79
N PRO A 530 19.47 3.86 -44.63
CA PRO A 530 20.19 2.66 -44.18
C PRO A 530 21.61 2.93 -43.66
N SER A 531 22.19 4.09 -43.99
CA SER A 531 23.51 4.53 -43.54
C SER A 531 23.51 5.23 -42.19
N ALA A 532 22.34 5.53 -41.62
CA ALA A 532 22.25 6.19 -40.33
C ALA A 532 22.74 5.29 -39.19
N ASP A 533 23.37 5.89 -38.18
CA ASP A 533 23.79 5.15 -36.98
C ASP A 533 22.56 4.83 -36.10
N PRO A 534 22.14 3.55 -36.01
CA PRO A 534 20.96 3.17 -35.25
C PRO A 534 21.13 3.46 -33.76
N ALA A 535 22.35 3.39 -33.22
CA ALA A 535 22.60 3.61 -31.79
C ALA A 535 22.37 5.08 -31.41
N ARG A 536 22.81 5.99 -32.27
CA ARG A 536 22.61 7.43 -32.08
C ARG A 536 21.14 7.84 -32.19
N LEU A 537 20.43 7.32 -33.20
CA LEU A 537 19.00 7.57 -33.36
C LEU A 537 18.19 6.99 -32.18
N TRP A 538 18.55 5.78 -31.73
CA TRP A 538 17.93 5.17 -30.55
C TRP A 538 18.16 6.02 -29.30
N ALA A 539 19.38 6.50 -29.03
CA ALA A 539 19.67 7.33 -27.87
C ALA A 539 18.85 8.64 -27.85
N LEU A 540 18.61 9.24 -29.02
CA LEU A 540 17.75 10.43 -29.13
C LEU A 540 16.30 10.09 -28.80
N LEU A 541 15.76 9.01 -29.38
CA LEU A 541 14.39 8.58 -29.13
C LEU A 541 14.18 8.10 -27.69
N GLU A 542 15.13 7.35 -27.12
CA GLU A 542 15.09 6.86 -25.75
C GLU A 542 15.08 8.02 -24.74
N SER A 543 15.78 9.12 -25.04
CA SER A 543 15.78 10.31 -24.18
C SER A 543 14.42 11.04 -24.12
N GLU A 544 13.54 10.84 -25.10
CA GLU A 544 12.18 11.39 -25.12
C GLU A 544 11.15 10.44 -24.49
N VAL A 545 11.43 9.13 -24.52
CA VAL A 545 10.56 8.10 -23.92
C VAL A 545 10.80 7.98 -22.42
N ALA A 546 12.06 8.08 -21.98
CA ALA A 546 12.39 7.99 -20.56
C ALA A 546 11.91 9.25 -19.82
N PRO A 547 11.23 9.11 -18.66
CA PRO A 547 10.92 10.28 -17.84
C PRO A 547 12.23 10.99 -17.48
N PRO A 548 12.26 12.33 -17.42
CA PRO A 548 13.45 13.06 -17.00
C PRO A 548 13.79 12.57 -15.59
N THR A 549 14.82 11.74 -15.47
CA THR A 549 15.37 11.34 -14.18
C THR A 549 15.68 12.64 -13.45
N ALA A 550 14.92 12.93 -12.39
CA ALA A 550 15.16 14.10 -11.58
C ALA A 550 16.65 14.09 -11.19
N PRO A 551 17.38 15.21 -11.37
CA PRO A 551 18.77 15.26 -10.96
C PRO A 551 18.85 14.86 -9.48
N PRO A 552 19.79 13.99 -9.09
CA PRO A 552 19.83 13.44 -7.75
C PRO A 552 19.83 14.57 -6.71
N PRO A 553 18.93 14.55 -5.72
CA PRO A 553 18.94 15.54 -4.65
C PRO A 553 20.21 15.34 -3.82
N GLY A 554 21.18 16.21 -4.04
CA GLY A 554 22.30 16.47 -3.12
C GLY A 554 23.33 15.35 -2.98
N ALA A 555 24.34 15.36 -3.84
CA ALA A 555 25.68 14.95 -3.45
C ALA A 555 26.57 16.20 -3.47
N ASN A 556 26.94 16.65 -2.27
CA ASN A 556 27.96 17.65 -1.92
C ASN A 556 27.46 19.08 -1.76
N GLY A 557 27.30 19.48 -0.50
CA GLY A 557 27.44 20.86 -0.06
C GLY A 557 28.88 21.33 -0.18
N GLU A 558 29.38 21.43 -1.40
CA GLU A 558 30.51 22.27 -1.76
C GLU A 558 30.01 23.27 -2.80
N GLU A 559 30.22 24.55 -2.50
CA GLU A 559 29.91 25.69 -3.37
C GLU A 559 30.67 25.53 -4.70
N ALA A 560 30.06 24.83 -5.65
CA ALA A 560 30.42 24.95 -7.04
C ALA A 560 29.99 26.34 -7.51
N ALA A 561 31.00 27.14 -7.87
CA ALA A 561 30.91 28.46 -8.48
C ALA A 561 29.70 28.64 -9.43
N PRO A 562 29.16 29.87 -9.56
CA PRO A 562 27.99 30.14 -10.39
C PRO A 562 28.29 29.78 -11.84
N ARG A 563 27.85 28.59 -12.26
CA ARG A 563 27.70 28.26 -13.68
C ARG A 563 26.40 28.91 -14.13
N ASP A 564 26.49 29.66 -15.22
CA ASP A 564 25.41 30.43 -15.81
C ASP A 564 24.08 29.64 -15.91
N PRO A 565 22.94 30.26 -15.55
CA PRO A 565 21.61 29.64 -15.62
C PRO A 565 21.05 29.66 -17.06
N VAL A 566 21.78 29.11 -18.03
CA VAL A 566 21.31 29.00 -19.44
C VAL A 566 21.49 27.57 -19.97
N SER A 567 21.11 26.57 -19.19
CA SER A 567 20.79 25.26 -19.74
C SER A 567 19.51 24.77 -19.09
N GLU A 568 18.43 25.50 -19.39
CA GLU A 568 17.10 24.89 -19.43
C GLU A 568 17.14 23.66 -20.35
N PRO A 569 16.37 22.59 -20.03
CA PRO A 569 16.27 21.43 -20.90
C PRO A 569 15.72 21.87 -22.26
N SER A 570 16.61 21.94 -23.26
CA SER A 570 16.34 22.42 -24.61
C SER A 570 15.07 21.75 -25.20
N PRO A 571 13.97 22.49 -25.42
CA PRO A 571 12.68 21.93 -25.89
C PRO A 571 12.64 21.66 -27.41
N THR A 572 13.75 21.26 -28.04
CA THR A 572 13.89 21.23 -29.51
C THR A 572 14.65 20.02 -30.07
N ARG A 573 14.49 18.80 -29.52
CA ARG A 573 15.28 17.63 -30.01
C ARG A 573 14.63 16.86 -31.17
N ILE A 574 13.30 16.70 -31.19
CA ILE A 574 12.60 16.02 -32.31
C ILE A 574 12.67 16.84 -33.60
N ALA A 575 12.71 18.19 -33.50
CA ALA A 575 12.80 19.09 -34.66
C ALA A 575 14.08 18.87 -35.50
N HIS A 576 15.14 18.31 -34.91
CA HIS A 576 16.40 18.00 -35.59
C HIS A 576 16.58 16.53 -35.95
N LEU A 577 15.57 15.67 -35.73
CA LEU A 577 15.65 14.25 -36.08
C LEU A 577 15.89 14.05 -37.58
N ALA A 578 15.26 14.89 -38.41
CA ALA A 578 15.47 14.88 -39.85
C ALA A 578 16.88 15.37 -40.24
N ASP A 579 17.45 16.33 -39.51
CA ASP A 579 18.80 16.84 -39.74
C ASP A 579 19.88 15.82 -39.31
N GLU A 580 19.60 14.98 -38.31
CA GLU A 580 20.48 13.88 -37.89
C GLU A 580 20.52 12.71 -38.87
N LEU A 581 19.48 12.59 -39.71
CA LEU A 581 19.41 11.61 -40.79
C LEU A 581 20.09 12.09 -42.07
N LEU A 582 20.31 13.40 -42.20
CA LEU A 582 21.17 13.94 -43.25
C LEU A 582 22.58 13.43 -42.97
N PRO A 583 23.23 12.76 -43.93
CA PRO A 583 24.60 12.36 -43.75
C PRO A 583 25.41 13.59 -43.31
N ARG A 584 26.14 13.47 -42.19
CA ARG A 584 27.41 14.20 -42.05
C ARG A 584 28.32 13.64 -43.13
N ALA A 585 28.09 14.06 -44.37
CA ALA A 585 28.75 13.52 -45.54
C ALA A 585 30.26 13.62 -45.33
N GLY A 586 30.94 12.49 -45.53
CA GLY A 586 32.38 12.46 -45.73
C GLY A 586 32.82 13.37 -46.88
N PRO A 587 34.14 13.55 -47.04
CA PRO A 587 34.75 14.75 -47.60
C PRO A 587 34.24 15.14 -48.99
N SER A 588 33.80 16.40 -49.09
CA SER A 588 33.63 17.25 -50.29
C SER A 588 33.93 16.59 -51.65
N PRO A 589 32.91 16.34 -52.48
CA PRO A 589 33.01 16.50 -53.92
C PRO A 589 32.90 17.99 -54.32
N PRO A 590 33.36 18.39 -55.52
CA PRO A 590 33.59 19.80 -55.88
C PRO A 590 32.33 20.70 -55.97
N PRO A 591 32.49 22.03 -55.79
CA PRO A 591 31.55 22.89 -55.04
C PRO A 591 30.49 23.64 -55.87
N ALA A 592 29.89 23.04 -56.91
CA ALA A 592 28.92 23.80 -57.72
C ALA A 592 27.66 23.04 -58.20
N LYS A 593 27.69 21.70 -58.26
CA LYS A 593 26.50 20.89 -58.59
C LYS A 593 26.06 19.99 -57.44
N ALA A 594 26.95 19.67 -56.50
CA ALA A 594 26.64 18.84 -55.34
C ALA A 594 25.70 19.55 -54.35
N ASP A 595 25.78 20.88 -54.22
CA ASP A 595 25.02 21.63 -53.21
C ASP A 595 23.51 21.66 -53.53
N ALA A 596 23.14 21.82 -54.80
CA ALA A 596 21.73 21.83 -55.20
C ALA A 596 21.06 20.44 -55.07
N ASP A 597 21.80 19.38 -55.39
CA ASP A 597 21.32 18.00 -55.25
C ASP A 597 21.26 17.58 -53.77
N ALA A 598 22.22 18.03 -52.94
CA ALA A 598 22.20 17.82 -51.50
C ALA A 598 21.02 18.54 -50.83
N ASP A 599 20.70 19.78 -51.22
CA ASP A 599 19.56 20.53 -50.71
C ASP A 599 18.21 19.94 -51.15
N ALA A 600 18.15 19.38 -52.35
CA ALA A 600 16.96 18.67 -52.84
C ALA A 600 16.74 17.35 -52.07
N GLU A 601 17.79 16.56 -51.87
CA GLU A 601 17.72 15.32 -51.10
C GLU A 601 17.43 15.61 -49.62
N ALA A 602 18.00 16.68 -49.05
CA ALA A 602 17.71 17.09 -47.68
C ALA A 602 16.24 17.49 -47.49
N ARG A 603 15.66 18.25 -48.43
CA ARG A 603 14.22 18.57 -48.41
C ARG A 603 13.35 17.31 -48.55
N ARG A 604 13.75 16.39 -49.43
CA ARG A 604 13.06 15.11 -49.63
C ARG A 604 13.09 14.25 -48.37
N LEU A 605 14.24 14.14 -47.70
CA LEU A 605 14.41 13.39 -46.46
C LEU A 605 13.59 14.02 -45.32
N ARG A 606 13.62 15.35 -45.15
CA ARG A 606 12.77 16.04 -44.16
C ARG A 606 11.27 15.75 -44.39
N ALA A 607 10.80 15.86 -45.63
CA ALA A 607 9.42 15.54 -45.98
C ALA A 607 9.08 14.05 -45.74
N ALA A 608 10.02 13.15 -46.01
CA ALA A 608 9.84 11.72 -45.76
C ALA A 608 9.78 11.39 -44.25
N VAL A 609 10.61 12.03 -43.44
CA VAL A 609 10.60 11.91 -41.98
C VAL A 609 9.31 12.46 -41.39
N GLU A 610 8.90 13.67 -41.78
CA GLU A 610 7.62 14.25 -41.35
C GLU A 610 6.42 13.38 -41.72
N ARG A 611 6.46 12.73 -42.89
CA ARG A 611 5.42 11.79 -43.31
C ARG A 611 5.43 10.52 -42.46
N VAL A 612 6.60 9.94 -42.20
CA VAL A 612 6.77 8.71 -41.41
C VAL A 612 6.34 8.88 -39.95
N LEU A 613 6.45 10.09 -39.40
CA LEU A 613 5.98 10.40 -38.05
C LEU A 613 4.44 10.46 -37.93
N ARG A 614 3.69 10.34 -39.04
CA ARG A 614 2.22 10.31 -39.04
C ARG A 614 1.71 8.87 -38.97
N TYR A 615 0.71 8.63 -38.11
CA TYR A 615 0.10 7.31 -37.94
C TYR A 615 -0.58 6.78 -39.20
N GLU A 616 -0.96 7.65 -40.13
CA GLU A 616 -1.63 7.30 -41.38
C GLU A 616 -0.67 6.75 -42.45
N ASP A 617 0.64 6.94 -42.26
CA ASP A 617 1.64 6.49 -43.24
C ASP A 617 1.57 4.96 -43.43
N PRO A 618 1.56 4.47 -44.68
CA PRO A 618 1.44 3.04 -44.94
C PRO A 618 2.65 2.23 -44.46
N VAL A 619 3.85 2.81 -44.42
CA VAL A 619 5.04 2.13 -43.91
C VAL A 619 4.93 1.98 -42.39
N TRP A 620 4.53 3.05 -41.70
CA TRP A 620 4.23 3.01 -40.26
C TRP A 620 3.21 1.91 -39.95
N ARG A 621 2.03 1.95 -40.58
CA ARG A 621 0.95 0.97 -40.32
C ARG A 621 1.39 -0.46 -40.58
N LEU A 622 2.19 -0.68 -41.63
CA LEU A 622 2.72 -1.99 -41.98
C LEU A 622 3.69 -2.52 -40.91
N LEU A 623 4.68 -1.72 -40.51
CA LEU A 623 5.66 -2.14 -39.51
C LEU A 623 5.04 -2.29 -38.13
N HIS A 624 4.19 -1.35 -37.73
CA HIS A 624 3.47 -1.37 -36.46
C HIS A 624 2.56 -2.61 -36.36
N GLY A 625 1.80 -2.92 -37.42
CA GLY A 625 0.95 -4.11 -37.46
C GLY A 625 1.74 -5.42 -37.40
N ARG A 626 2.85 -5.53 -38.14
CA ARG A 626 3.73 -6.71 -38.07
C ARG A 626 4.35 -6.89 -36.68
N LEU A 627 4.79 -5.79 -36.08
CA LEU A 627 5.35 -5.79 -34.73
C LEU A 627 4.31 -6.24 -33.71
N ARG A 628 3.10 -5.67 -33.77
CA ARG A 628 1.97 -6.06 -32.92
C ARG A 628 1.71 -7.56 -33.01
N ASP A 629 1.56 -8.10 -34.21
CA ASP A 629 1.20 -9.50 -34.41
C ASP A 629 2.30 -10.45 -33.88
N ALA A 630 3.58 -10.09 -34.08
CA ALA A 630 4.71 -10.85 -33.56
C ALA A 630 4.79 -10.81 -32.02
N VAL A 631 4.63 -9.62 -31.41
CA VAL A 631 4.63 -9.45 -29.95
C VAL A 631 3.43 -10.18 -29.34
N LYS A 632 2.25 -10.09 -29.95
CA LYS A 632 1.05 -10.80 -29.52
C LYS A 632 1.27 -12.31 -29.51
N GLY A 633 1.82 -12.86 -30.60
CA GLY A 633 2.14 -14.28 -30.69
C GLY A 633 3.14 -14.72 -29.62
N ALA A 634 4.20 -13.93 -29.39
CA ALA A 634 5.23 -14.24 -28.42
C ALA A 634 4.75 -14.17 -26.96
N VAL A 635 3.98 -13.14 -26.59
CA VAL A 635 3.44 -12.96 -25.23
C VAL A 635 2.38 -14.03 -24.93
N VAL A 636 1.42 -14.25 -25.83
CA VAL A 636 0.40 -15.31 -25.66
C VAL A 636 1.05 -16.70 -25.66
N GLY A 637 2.07 -16.93 -26.48
CA GLY A 637 2.85 -18.17 -26.50
C GLY A 637 3.57 -18.44 -25.18
N ALA A 638 4.26 -17.44 -24.62
CA ALA A 638 4.92 -17.55 -23.33
C ALA A 638 3.93 -17.89 -22.20
N VAL A 639 2.75 -17.26 -22.24
CA VAL A 639 1.65 -17.48 -21.30
C VAL A 639 1.09 -18.91 -21.35
N ARG A 640 0.97 -19.49 -22.55
CA ARG A 640 0.54 -20.88 -22.76
C ARG A 640 1.61 -21.89 -22.37
N GLY A 641 2.87 -21.57 -22.66
CA GLY A 641 4.03 -22.42 -22.39
C GLY A 641 4.14 -22.82 -20.93
N ASP A 642 3.78 -21.94 -20.00
CA ASP A 642 3.76 -22.23 -18.56
C ASP A 642 2.83 -23.40 -18.20
N ALA A 643 1.64 -23.47 -18.81
CA ALA A 643 0.70 -24.53 -18.49
C ALA A 643 1.24 -25.90 -18.92
N ALA A 644 1.89 -25.95 -20.08
CA ALA A 644 2.53 -27.16 -20.59
C ALA A 644 3.78 -27.55 -19.79
N GLN A 645 4.62 -26.58 -19.41
CA GLN A 645 5.80 -26.82 -18.57
C GLN A 645 5.42 -27.24 -17.15
N ALA A 646 4.43 -26.63 -16.52
CA ALA A 646 3.98 -27.01 -15.17
C ALA A 646 3.45 -28.45 -15.12
N LEU A 647 2.70 -28.88 -16.13
CA LEU A 647 2.25 -30.27 -16.26
C LEU A 647 3.42 -31.26 -16.42
N THR A 648 4.45 -30.87 -17.17
CA THR A 648 5.63 -31.72 -17.41
C THR A 648 6.54 -31.77 -16.18
N GLU A 649 6.80 -30.64 -15.52
CA GLU A 649 7.59 -30.57 -14.29
C GLU A 649 6.88 -31.24 -13.10
N GLY A 650 5.54 -31.20 -13.05
CA GLY A 650 4.75 -31.92 -12.04
C GLY A 650 4.92 -33.44 -12.16
N LEU A 651 4.92 -33.96 -13.39
CA LEU A 651 5.18 -35.37 -13.68
C LEU A 651 6.64 -35.79 -13.41
N GLU A 652 7.60 -34.89 -13.63
CA GLU A 652 9.01 -35.17 -13.35
C GLU A 652 9.39 -35.02 -11.86
N ARG A 653 8.72 -34.15 -11.09
CA ARG A 653 8.94 -33.99 -9.64
C ARG A 653 8.45 -35.17 -8.80
N GLU A 654 7.53 -35.99 -9.30
CA GLU A 654 7.14 -37.24 -8.65
C GLU A 654 8.19 -38.35 -8.78
N GLN A 655 9.22 -38.17 -9.59
CA GLN A 655 10.43 -38.98 -9.45
C GLN A 655 11.26 -38.39 -8.30
N PRO A 656 11.46 -39.10 -7.18
CA PRO A 656 12.31 -38.62 -6.11
C PRO A 656 13.70 -38.40 -6.69
N ALA A 657 14.11 -37.14 -6.83
CA ALA A 657 15.44 -36.75 -7.25
C ALA A 657 16.42 -37.26 -6.18
N VAL A 658 16.89 -38.51 -6.37
CA VAL A 658 17.93 -39.13 -5.56
C VAL A 658 19.17 -38.25 -5.71
N PRO A 659 19.66 -37.61 -4.63
CA PRO A 659 20.87 -36.82 -4.70
C PRO A 659 22.00 -37.72 -5.24
N PRO A 660 22.74 -37.31 -6.28
CA PRO A 660 23.73 -38.17 -6.94
C PRO A 660 24.90 -38.58 -6.01
N GLN A 661 24.98 -38.01 -4.80
CA GLN A 661 25.92 -38.43 -3.77
C GLN A 661 25.27 -38.41 -2.38
N LEU A 662 24.94 -39.60 -1.88
CA LEU A 662 24.70 -39.83 -0.45
C LEU A 662 26.04 -39.71 0.29
N ARG A 663 26.29 -38.56 0.94
CA ARG A 663 27.44 -38.40 1.84
C ARG A 663 27.20 -39.20 3.12
N THR A 664 27.56 -40.47 3.10
CA THR A 664 27.79 -41.26 4.32
C THR A 664 29.22 -41.00 4.79
N GLY A 665 29.38 -40.44 6.00
CA GLY A 665 30.73 -40.21 6.53
C GLY A 665 30.78 -39.49 7.85
N ARG A 666 30.83 -40.27 8.94
CA ARG A 666 31.41 -39.87 10.23
C ARG A 666 32.81 -39.29 9.99
N THR A 667 33.00 -37.98 10.11
CA THR A 667 34.34 -37.41 10.35
C THR A 667 34.36 -36.66 11.67
N LEU A 668 35.27 -37.15 12.51
CA LEU A 668 35.65 -36.69 13.82
C LEU A 668 36.08 -35.22 13.85
N ARG A 669 35.61 -34.52 14.89
CA ARG A 669 36.37 -33.66 15.80
C ARG A 669 37.47 -32.77 15.18
N GLY A 670 37.18 -31.47 15.10
CA GLY A 670 38.18 -30.41 15.28
C GLY A 670 38.54 -29.60 14.04
N LYS A 671 37.73 -28.58 13.73
CA LYS A 671 38.15 -27.28 13.14
C LYS A 671 36.94 -26.34 13.04
N PRO A 672 36.97 -25.14 13.65
CA PRO A 672 35.90 -24.16 13.50
C PRO A 672 36.21 -23.28 12.29
N ALA A 673 35.56 -23.50 11.14
CA ALA A 673 35.40 -22.50 10.06
C ALA A 673 34.71 -23.08 8.81
N VAL A 674 33.41 -23.40 8.84
CA VAL A 674 32.61 -23.63 7.60
C VAL A 674 31.19 -23.07 7.68
N ALA A 675 30.81 -22.33 8.73
CA ALA A 675 29.49 -21.67 8.78
C ALA A 675 29.36 -20.47 7.79
N ALA A 676 30.47 -19.94 7.28
CA ALA A 676 30.48 -18.80 6.35
C ALA A 676 30.43 -19.19 4.84
N ARG A 677 30.45 -20.49 4.50
CA ARG A 677 30.45 -20.95 3.10
C ARG A 677 29.12 -21.55 2.64
N ALA A 678 28.26 -21.98 3.58
CA ALA A 678 26.89 -22.43 3.27
C ALA A 678 25.97 -21.28 2.81
N THR A 679 26.24 -20.04 3.23
CA THR A 679 25.47 -18.85 2.82
C THR A 679 25.90 -18.26 1.47
N ARG A 680 27.02 -18.71 0.88
CA ARG A 680 27.46 -18.28 -0.45
C ARG A 680 26.87 -19.13 -1.58
N GLY A 681 26.71 -20.44 -1.37
CA GLY A 681 26.09 -21.34 -2.34
C GLY A 681 24.60 -21.08 -2.56
N ALA A 682 23.84 -20.82 -1.49
CA ALA A 682 22.41 -20.49 -1.59
C ALA A 682 22.14 -19.20 -2.39
N ARG A 683 23.11 -18.29 -2.47
CA ARG A 683 22.97 -16.99 -3.14
C ARG A 683 23.10 -17.08 -4.65
N ASP A 684 23.95 -17.99 -5.12
CA ASP A 684 24.10 -18.28 -6.55
C ASP A 684 22.95 -19.17 -7.04
N ASP A 685 22.53 -20.16 -6.23
CA ASP A 685 21.40 -21.05 -6.55
C ASP A 685 20.06 -20.31 -6.62
N GLU A 686 19.83 -19.29 -5.80
CA GLU A 686 18.59 -18.50 -5.80
C GLU A 686 18.53 -17.49 -6.95
N ALA A 687 19.67 -16.87 -7.30
CA ALA A 687 19.78 -16.06 -8.52
C ALA A 687 19.62 -16.93 -9.77
N GLN A 688 20.13 -18.16 -9.76
CA GLN A 688 19.90 -19.15 -10.80
C GLN A 688 18.45 -19.65 -10.82
N GLN A 689 17.77 -19.79 -9.70
CA GLN A 689 16.35 -20.16 -9.66
C GLN A 689 15.44 -19.01 -10.11
N ALA A 690 15.72 -17.77 -9.72
CA ALA A 690 15.01 -16.59 -10.22
C ALA A 690 15.26 -16.39 -11.72
N ALA A 691 16.47 -16.65 -12.21
CA ALA A 691 16.78 -16.66 -13.64
C ALA A 691 16.16 -17.84 -14.37
N ALA A 692 16.07 -19.03 -13.75
CA ALA A 692 15.42 -20.22 -14.31
C ALA A 692 13.90 -20.06 -14.39
N ARG A 693 13.30 -19.25 -13.51
CA ARG A 693 11.88 -18.87 -13.56
C ARG A 693 11.59 -17.76 -14.57
N ARG A 694 12.59 -17.12 -15.17
CA ARG A 694 12.34 -16.12 -16.22
C ARG A 694 11.84 -16.84 -17.46
N ARG A 695 10.60 -16.56 -17.81
CA ARG A 695 9.99 -17.05 -19.05
C ARG A 695 10.82 -16.60 -20.23
N VAL A 696 11.29 -17.58 -20.99
CA VAL A 696 11.98 -17.31 -22.24
C VAL A 696 10.91 -17.00 -23.28
N VAL A 697 10.87 -15.76 -23.72
CA VAL A 697 9.97 -15.32 -24.78
C VAL A 697 10.66 -15.57 -26.12
N ASP A 698 10.13 -16.50 -26.90
CA ASP A 698 10.59 -16.71 -28.27
C ASP A 698 9.90 -15.70 -29.19
N LEU A 699 10.58 -14.58 -29.44
CA LEU A 699 10.12 -13.56 -30.36
C LEU A 699 10.61 -13.89 -31.78
N PRO A 700 9.72 -14.22 -32.73
CA PRO A 700 10.12 -14.53 -34.09
C PRO A 700 10.74 -13.30 -34.77
N PRO A 701 11.65 -13.49 -35.75
CA PRO A 701 12.23 -12.38 -36.49
C PRO A 701 11.14 -11.59 -37.23
N VAL A 702 11.04 -10.29 -36.94
CA VAL A 702 10.03 -9.40 -37.52
C VAL A 702 10.63 -8.64 -38.70
N LYS A 703 10.08 -8.83 -39.90
CA LYS A 703 10.53 -8.15 -41.12
C LYS A 703 10.47 -6.62 -40.95
N GLY A 704 11.61 -5.95 -41.13
CA GLY A 704 11.76 -4.50 -40.90
C GLY A 704 12.38 -4.14 -39.54
N PHE A 705 12.52 -5.12 -38.65
CA PHE A 705 13.25 -5.02 -37.37
C PHE A 705 14.50 -5.91 -37.37
N ASP A 706 15.08 -6.11 -38.56
CA ASP A 706 16.18 -7.04 -38.77
C ASP A 706 17.52 -6.53 -38.19
N ALA A 707 17.65 -5.21 -38.00
CA ALA A 707 18.84 -4.58 -37.44
C ALA A 707 19.13 -5.13 -36.02
N PRO A 708 20.40 -5.47 -35.70
CA PRO A 708 20.76 -6.07 -34.41
C PRO A 708 20.26 -5.27 -33.21
N LEU A 709 20.47 -3.94 -33.22
CA LEU A 709 20.02 -3.06 -32.13
C LEU A 709 18.50 -3.11 -31.93
N LEU A 710 17.72 -3.01 -33.02
CA LEU A 710 16.25 -3.07 -32.94
C LEU A 710 15.78 -4.41 -32.38
N ARG A 711 16.40 -5.51 -32.82
CA ARG A 711 16.07 -6.85 -32.36
C ARG A 711 16.36 -7.03 -30.87
N ASP A 712 17.53 -6.58 -30.44
CA ASP A 712 17.98 -6.71 -29.05
C ASP A 712 17.12 -5.85 -28.11
N GLU A 713 16.84 -4.60 -28.49
CA GLU A 713 15.96 -3.70 -27.72
C GLU A 713 14.51 -4.15 -27.71
N LEU A 714 14.01 -4.68 -28.83
CA LEU A 714 12.68 -5.25 -28.89
C LEU A 714 12.58 -6.49 -28.00
N ARG A 715 13.56 -7.41 -28.08
CA ARG A 715 13.60 -8.60 -27.21
C ARG A 715 13.64 -8.18 -25.74
N ARG A 716 14.51 -7.24 -25.35
CA ARG A 716 14.59 -6.71 -23.98
C ARG A 716 13.25 -6.12 -23.53
N THR A 717 12.63 -5.30 -24.37
CA THR A 717 11.35 -4.65 -24.06
C THR A 717 10.24 -5.67 -23.85
N VAL A 718 10.11 -6.65 -24.73
CA VAL A 718 9.05 -7.68 -24.63
C VAL A 718 9.35 -8.67 -23.49
N GLN A 719 10.57 -9.19 -23.41
CA GLN A 719 10.93 -10.24 -22.46
C GLN A 719 11.02 -9.70 -21.03
N ASP A 720 11.79 -8.64 -20.81
CA ASP A 720 12.06 -8.17 -19.44
C ASP A 720 10.90 -7.31 -18.93
N ARG A 721 10.37 -6.40 -19.75
CA ARG A 721 9.39 -5.41 -19.28
C ARG A 721 7.94 -5.86 -19.46
N VAL A 722 7.54 -6.29 -20.65
CA VAL A 722 6.15 -6.72 -20.89
C VAL A 722 5.87 -8.05 -20.16
N VAL A 723 6.71 -9.06 -20.37
CA VAL A 723 6.49 -10.38 -19.76
C VAL A 723 7.03 -10.47 -18.34
N GLY A 724 8.26 -10.01 -18.09
CA GLY A 724 8.88 -10.08 -16.77
C GLY A 724 8.21 -9.19 -15.73
N ASP A 725 8.09 -7.89 -16.02
CA ASP A 725 7.59 -6.92 -15.05
C ASP A 725 6.05 -6.87 -15.03
N VAL A 726 5.40 -6.58 -16.16
CA VAL A 726 3.94 -6.37 -16.19
C VAL A 726 3.19 -7.70 -16.06
N TRP A 727 3.44 -8.65 -16.96
CA TRP A 727 2.68 -9.89 -16.97
C TRP A 727 2.96 -10.73 -15.72
N GLY A 728 4.23 -10.82 -15.30
CA GLY A 728 4.63 -11.46 -14.06
C GLY A 728 3.89 -10.89 -12.85
N TRP A 729 3.73 -9.56 -12.79
CA TRP A 729 2.93 -8.90 -11.76
C TRP A 729 1.45 -9.28 -11.81
N VAL A 730 0.82 -9.22 -12.98
CA VAL A 730 -0.61 -9.55 -13.15
C VAL A 730 -0.90 -10.99 -12.72
N GLU A 731 -0.06 -11.94 -13.11
CA GLU A 731 -0.27 -13.34 -12.75
C GLU A 731 0.01 -13.62 -11.27
N GLU A 732 0.98 -12.91 -10.67
CA GLU A 732 1.29 -13.05 -9.26
C GLU A 732 0.18 -12.49 -8.38
N VAL A 733 -0.27 -11.26 -8.67
CA VAL A 733 -1.21 -10.51 -7.84
C VAL A 733 -2.66 -10.90 -8.13
N TRP A 734 -3.02 -11.07 -9.41
CA TRP A 734 -4.40 -11.25 -9.84
C TRP A 734 -4.74 -12.67 -10.29
N GLY A 735 -3.75 -13.55 -10.43
CA GLY A 735 -3.97 -14.92 -10.93
C GLY A 735 -4.92 -15.76 -10.07
N GLU A 736 -4.97 -15.53 -8.74
CA GLU A 736 -5.95 -16.18 -7.85
C GLU A 736 -7.37 -15.65 -8.09
N VAL A 737 -7.52 -14.31 -8.10
CA VAL A 737 -8.82 -13.63 -8.32
C VAL A 737 -9.41 -13.96 -9.69
N LEU A 738 -8.57 -14.11 -10.71
CA LEU A 738 -8.97 -14.46 -12.08
C LEU A 738 -9.16 -15.97 -12.30
N GLY A 739 -8.88 -16.81 -11.30
CA GLY A 739 -9.04 -18.27 -11.39
C GLY A 739 -7.98 -18.96 -12.25
N TRP A 740 -6.80 -18.37 -12.42
CA TRP A 740 -5.70 -18.95 -13.20
C TRP A 740 -4.84 -19.92 -12.40
N ARG A 741 -4.74 -19.71 -11.08
CA ARG A 741 -4.14 -20.69 -10.17
C ARG A 741 -5.22 -21.71 -9.85
N GLY A 742 -5.24 -22.80 -10.62
CA GLY A 742 -6.26 -23.85 -10.48
C GLY A 742 -6.43 -24.32 -9.04
N GLU A 743 -7.62 -24.80 -8.72
CA GLU A 743 -8.04 -25.42 -7.45
C GLU A 743 -7.25 -26.71 -7.11
N GLU A 744 -5.99 -26.85 -7.52
CA GLU A 744 -5.14 -28.01 -7.26
C GLU A 744 -4.92 -28.24 -5.75
N HIS A 745 -5.15 -27.22 -4.91
CA HIS A 745 -5.07 -27.37 -3.45
C HIS A 745 -6.40 -27.75 -2.79
N GLY A 746 -7.54 -27.69 -3.51
CA GLY A 746 -8.87 -27.99 -2.97
C GLY A 746 -9.30 -29.44 -3.20
N ALA A 747 -9.21 -29.93 -4.43
CA ALA A 747 -9.73 -31.26 -4.79
C ALA A 747 -8.93 -32.43 -4.16
N GLY A 748 -7.65 -32.23 -3.85
CA GLY A 748 -6.80 -33.26 -3.24
C GLY A 748 -7.01 -33.48 -1.73
N ARG A 749 -7.70 -32.57 -1.02
CA ARG A 749 -7.96 -32.73 0.43
C ARG A 749 -9.30 -33.35 0.76
N GLU A 750 -10.32 -33.18 -0.09
CA GLU A 750 -11.62 -33.82 0.16
C GLU A 750 -11.62 -35.31 -0.23
N CYS A 751 -10.92 -35.72 -1.28
CA CYS A 751 -10.81 -37.16 -1.61
C CYS A 751 -9.96 -37.98 -0.62
N ALA A 752 -9.09 -37.34 0.18
CA ALA A 752 -8.31 -38.01 1.22
C ALA A 752 -9.01 -38.04 2.60
N ALA A 753 -10.18 -37.41 2.73
CA ALA A 753 -11.02 -37.50 3.92
C ALA A 753 -12.16 -38.51 3.76
N GLU A 754 -12.43 -38.97 2.52
CA GLU A 754 -13.40 -40.04 2.21
C GLU A 754 -12.74 -41.41 1.91
N ALA A 755 -11.42 -41.53 2.02
CA ALA A 755 -10.67 -42.78 1.99
C ALA A 755 -9.98 -43.02 3.34
#